data_AF-A0A424NPC2-F1
#
_entry.id   AF-A0A424NPC2-F1
#
_cell.length_a   1.000
_cell.length_b   1.000
_cell.length_c   1.000
_cell.angle_alpha   90.00
_cell.angle_beta   90.00
_cell.angle_gamma   90.00
#
_symmetry.space_group_name_H-M   'P 1'
#
loop_
_entity.id
_entity.type
_entity.pdbx_description
1 polymer ?
#
loop_
_entity_poly.entity_id
_entity_poly.type
_entity_poly.pdbx_seq_one_letter_code
_entity_poly.pdbx_strand_id
1 'polypeptide(L)'
;MKKGLLSLLAVALTVVGCQNYDDQFDELSDQITALSATVQGLSTVSDQITALTATVNGLATAASVSGLQGDITTIKAAVDALTSDLADVATAADLGVISSTLADVKADVKELLAANAVINQNITINNVATLEYVESLISTEADAPNVIVNGEINVSVDESDFATAALLARVDAVTNKFATSLKTVTISNTYSPTGHVLSFDALAFVDNDLVIDGATDLVDGDASNDVLRTVTGDLTVSNIKGDIDLSLLTSADDISLPTGVGVTALKMGSVTAASLSSAGSAKGELNLVSATIVDGGKSKVSTIVANYATDIDITSAATLTVNAARAATIDIEGTSLTGDLSITASSTTIVHLDKVTSVNGTITTGSLAQLHLPKLSSTGTMTSGAAVMDLSALATQKATGGVITLNKITNFNAPKLDVSDVVSVTAATDITFKDYSGGFNSFGTTVFSVAAKNLTISALAATNSVTFAKTASVMPALVNINITGVAATAGPFINTQTNAVSITSAILTDLTIGGTVDNVSFHDAAKLANLTTSGFIRHFDVRDAAVITSADIGHDHIEGSDAAFFRFSNAAKLTSIAPTALDEVGHMVLTDLPKMTSLNLGSMVTLPILGTYTLTISNTGLSGSYGIASEATTTTQAYTDKIYSDDLMTLKPLMTLATASSAVTYVFEGDVITSVTTRTFDADGVPSASSLDTNTLDSRLQGLGNTASAITTPVSNLDFAHVAAE
;
A
#
# COMPACT_ATOMS: atom_id res chain seq x y z
N MET A 1 -152.41 -54.73 40.08
CA MET A 1 -151.52 -55.35 39.05
C MET A 1 -150.94 -56.64 39.61
N LYS A 2 -151.32 -57.85 39.11
CA LYS A 2 -150.57 -59.13 39.31
C LYS A 2 -151.12 -60.40 38.60
N LYS A 3 -152.30 -60.42 37.97
CA LYS A 3 -152.86 -61.69 37.42
C LYS A 3 -152.62 -61.98 35.92
N GLY A 4 -151.95 -61.09 35.17
CA GLY A 4 -151.74 -61.29 33.72
C GLY A 4 -150.53 -62.13 33.29
N LEU A 5 -149.59 -62.48 34.19
CA LEU A 5 -148.24 -62.92 33.75
C LEU A 5 -148.09 -64.44 33.56
N LEU A 6 -148.97 -65.27 34.12
CA LEU A 6 -148.71 -66.72 34.25
C LEU A 6 -149.12 -67.60 33.05
N SER A 7 -150.05 -67.21 32.17
CA SER A 7 -150.45 -68.09 31.04
C SER A 7 -149.47 -68.06 29.86
N LEU A 8 -148.54 -67.10 29.84
CA LEU A 8 -147.58 -66.94 28.76
C LEU A 8 -146.46 -68.01 28.77
N LEU A 9 -146.22 -68.68 29.91
CA LEU A 9 -145.07 -69.58 30.07
C LEU A 9 -145.26 -70.97 29.43
N ALA A 10 -146.50 -71.49 29.33
CA ALA A 10 -146.74 -72.86 28.87
C ALA A 10 -146.63 -73.03 27.35
N VAL A 11 -146.99 -72.01 26.57
CA VAL A 11 -146.86 -72.00 25.10
C VAL A 11 -145.39 -71.96 24.68
N ALA A 12 -144.51 -71.51 25.57
CA ALA A 12 -143.09 -71.42 25.26
C ALA A 12 -142.42 -72.80 25.11
N LEU A 13 -142.90 -73.88 25.75
CA LEU A 13 -142.13 -75.12 25.86
C LEU A 13 -142.32 -76.13 24.71
N THR A 14 -143.52 -76.26 24.14
CA THR A 14 -143.78 -77.20 23.01
C THR A 14 -143.18 -76.72 21.69
N VAL A 15 -142.97 -75.42 21.53
CA VAL A 15 -142.30 -74.84 20.37
C VAL A 15 -140.81 -75.21 20.34
N VAL A 16 -140.20 -75.54 21.49
CA VAL A 16 -138.76 -75.84 21.58
C VAL A 16 -138.38 -77.21 20.99
N GLY A 17 -139.27 -78.21 21.11
CA GLY A 17 -138.92 -79.59 20.80
C GLY A 17 -138.86 -79.95 19.30
N CYS A 18 -139.78 -79.44 18.48
CA CYS A 18 -139.76 -79.71 17.04
C CYS A 18 -138.72 -78.87 16.29
N GLN A 19 -138.28 -77.74 16.85
CA GLN A 19 -137.17 -76.96 16.30
C GLN A 19 -135.93 -77.86 16.12
N ASN A 20 -135.64 -78.72 17.10
CA ASN A 20 -134.40 -79.49 17.13
C ASN A 20 -134.20 -80.52 16.00
N TYR A 21 -135.26 -81.02 15.35
CA TYR A 21 -135.11 -81.96 14.20
C TYR A 21 -134.94 -81.22 12.87
N ASP A 22 -135.63 -80.10 12.71
CA ASP A 22 -135.46 -79.19 11.58
C ASP A 22 -134.05 -78.61 11.61
N ASP A 23 -133.59 -78.20 12.79
CA ASP A 23 -132.23 -77.70 13.03
C ASP A 23 -131.14 -78.71 12.60
N GLN A 24 -131.33 -80.02 12.82
CA GLN A 24 -130.36 -81.06 12.41
C GLN A 24 -130.36 -81.34 10.90
N PHE A 25 -131.52 -81.26 10.25
CA PHE A 25 -131.59 -81.45 8.79
C PHE A 25 -131.05 -80.22 8.05
N ASP A 26 -131.33 -79.02 8.57
CA ASP A 26 -130.70 -77.79 8.11
C ASP A 26 -129.18 -77.85 8.29
N GLU A 27 -128.69 -78.33 9.44
CA GLU A 27 -127.25 -78.48 9.66
C GLU A 27 -126.60 -79.51 8.70
N LEU A 28 -127.29 -80.60 8.34
CA LEU A 28 -126.79 -81.54 7.33
C LEU A 28 -126.80 -80.95 5.92
N SER A 29 -127.84 -80.21 5.58
CA SER A 29 -127.96 -79.50 4.30
C SER A 29 -126.87 -78.43 4.17
N ASP A 30 -126.56 -77.74 5.26
CA ASP A 30 -125.46 -76.80 5.38
C ASP A 30 -124.10 -77.50 5.21
N GLN A 31 -123.89 -78.66 5.83
CA GLN A 31 -122.64 -79.44 5.66
C GLN A 31 -122.45 -79.97 4.24
N ILE A 32 -123.51 -80.46 3.57
CA ILE A 32 -123.44 -80.89 2.16
C ILE A 32 -123.16 -79.71 1.25
N THR A 33 -123.80 -78.57 1.51
CA THR A 33 -123.54 -77.33 0.78
C THR A 33 -122.10 -76.86 1.00
N ALA A 34 -121.57 -76.96 2.22
CA ALA A 34 -120.18 -76.63 2.55
C ALA A 34 -119.17 -77.58 1.88
N LEU A 35 -119.47 -78.89 1.82
CA LEU A 35 -118.61 -79.86 1.14
C LEU A 35 -118.63 -79.66 -0.38
N SER A 36 -119.80 -79.42 -0.97
CA SER A 36 -119.94 -79.04 -2.38
C SER A 36 -119.16 -77.76 -2.70
N ALA A 37 -119.23 -76.75 -1.82
CA ALA A 37 -118.41 -75.55 -1.93
C ALA A 37 -116.91 -75.85 -1.82
N THR A 38 -116.50 -76.77 -0.94
CA THR A 38 -115.09 -77.19 -0.79
C THR A 38 -114.57 -77.92 -2.03
N VAL A 39 -115.37 -78.82 -2.61
CA VAL A 39 -115.02 -79.56 -3.84
C VAL A 39 -114.93 -78.62 -5.04
N GLN A 40 -115.86 -77.67 -5.17
CA GLN A 40 -115.74 -76.60 -6.16
C GLN A 40 -114.50 -75.72 -5.93
N GLY A 41 -114.15 -75.47 -4.67
CA GLY A 41 -112.89 -74.80 -4.29
C GLY A 41 -111.65 -75.55 -4.77
N LEU A 42 -111.61 -76.88 -4.65
CA LEU A 42 -110.49 -77.70 -5.13
C LEU A 42 -110.38 -77.71 -6.66
N SER A 43 -111.51 -77.78 -7.37
CA SER A 43 -111.52 -77.64 -8.83
C SER A 43 -110.94 -76.29 -9.25
N THR A 44 -111.30 -75.21 -8.53
CA THR A 44 -110.76 -73.86 -8.76
C THR A 44 -109.24 -73.81 -8.54
N VAL A 45 -108.71 -74.47 -7.52
CA VAL A 45 -107.26 -74.53 -7.25
C VAL A 45 -106.51 -75.27 -8.37
N SER A 46 -107.08 -76.36 -8.89
CA SER A 46 -106.48 -77.12 -10.02
C SER A 46 -106.35 -76.26 -11.28
N ASP A 47 -107.38 -75.46 -11.59
CA ASP A 47 -107.36 -74.53 -12.71
C ASP A 47 -106.33 -73.42 -12.48
N GLN A 48 -106.22 -72.91 -11.25
CA GLN A 48 -105.21 -71.91 -10.88
C GLN A 48 -103.76 -72.44 -11.04
N ILE A 49 -103.49 -73.71 -10.71
CA ILE A 49 -102.15 -74.31 -10.87
C ILE A 49 -101.78 -74.47 -12.35
N THR A 50 -102.75 -74.87 -13.18
CA THR A 50 -102.55 -75.00 -14.62
C THR A 50 -102.25 -73.63 -15.25
N ALA A 51 -103.00 -72.60 -14.84
CA ALA A 51 -102.75 -71.22 -15.26
C ALA A 51 -101.38 -70.70 -14.80
N LEU A 52 -100.97 -71.01 -13.57
CA LEU A 52 -99.65 -70.63 -13.05
C LEU A 52 -98.52 -71.31 -13.83
N THR A 53 -98.66 -72.59 -14.16
CA THR A 53 -97.66 -73.35 -14.95
C THR A 53 -97.52 -72.77 -16.35
N ALA A 54 -98.65 -72.43 -17.00
CA ALA A 54 -98.64 -71.75 -18.29
C ALA A 54 -97.97 -70.37 -18.20
N THR A 55 -98.24 -69.62 -17.11
CA THR A 55 -97.62 -68.31 -16.86
C THR A 55 -96.10 -68.43 -16.67
N VAL A 56 -95.63 -69.42 -15.91
CA VAL A 56 -94.20 -69.64 -15.64
C VAL A 56 -93.44 -70.06 -16.90
N ASN A 57 -93.98 -70.97 -17.69
CA ASN A 57 -93.36 -71.39 -18.96
C ASN A 57 -93.38 -70.26 -20.01
N GLY A 58 -94.48 -69.48 -20.02
CA GLY A 58 -94.56 -68.25 -20.80
C GLY A 58 -93.47 -67.27 -20.42
N LEU A 59 -93.19 -67.10 -19.12
CA LEU A 59 -92.15 -66.20 -18.62
C LEU A 59 -90.73 -66.67 -18.99
N ALA A 60 -90.46 -67.98 -18.97
CA ALA A 60 -89.14 -68.53 -19.33
C ALA A 60 -88.83 -68.46 -20.83
N THR A 61 -89.86 -68.54 -21.67
CA THR A 61 -89.74 -68.46 -23.14
C THR A 61 -90.03 -67.07 -23.70
N ALA A 62 -90.45 -66.13 -22.84
CA ALA A 62 -90.77 -64.77 -23.26
C ALA A 62 -89.50 -64.10 -23.82
N ALA A 63 -89.65 -63.57 -25.03
CA ALA A 63 -88.59 -62.85 -25.74
C ALA A 63 -87.95 -61.71 -24.92
N SER A 64 -88.67 -61.17 -23.93
CA SER A 64 -88.17 -60.17 -22.99
C SER A 64 -87.01 -60.65 -22.12
N VAL A 65 -86.95 -61.93 -21.72
CA VAL A 65 -85.86 -62.46 -20.89
C VAL A 65 -84.58 -62.66 -21.71
N SER A 66 -84.70 -63.18 -22.95
CA SER A 66 -83.58 -63.28 -23.88
C SER A 66 -83.07 -61.91 -24.35
N GLY A 67 -83.99 -60.95 -24.53
CA GLY A 67 -83.66 -59.54 -24.81
C GLY A 67 -82.81 -58.93 -23.71
N LEU A 68 -83.20 -59.10 -22.44
CA LEU A 68 -82.41 -58.64 -21.30
C LEU A 68 -80.98 -59.23 -21.27
N GLN A 69 -80.79 -60.48 -21.69
CA GLN A 69 -79.46 -61.09 -21.74
C GLN A 69 -78.58 -60.53 -22.88
N GLY A 70 -79.19 -60.21 -24.02
CA GLY A 70 -78.53 -59.49 -25.12
C GLY A 70 -78.17 -58.05 -24.74
N ASP A 71 -79.09 -57.34 -24.06
CA ASP A 71 -78.87 -56.00 -23.54
C ASP A 71 -77.74 -55.99 -22.51
N ILE A 72 -77.67 -56.96 -21.59
CA ILE A 72 -76.57 -57.09 -20.62
C ILE A 72 -75.23 -57.31 -21.32
N THR A 73 -75.19 -58.13 -22.37
CA THR A 73 -73.95 -58.37 -23.13
C THR A 73 -73.51 -57.10 -23.87
N THR A 74 -74.46 -56.37 -24.45
CA THR A 74 -74.21 -55.09 -25.12
C THR A 74 -73.75 -54.01 -24.15
N ILE A 75 -74.41 -53.89 -22.99
CA ILE A 75 -74.01 -52.99 -21.90
C ILE A 75 -72.62 -53.36 -21.42
N LYS A 76 -72.30 -54.65 -21.25
CA LYS A 76 -70.96 -55.09 -20.86
C LYS A 76 -69.91 -54.67 -21.90
N ALA A 77 -70.17 -54.87 -23.18
CA ALA A 77 -69.27 -54.43 -24.24
C ALA A 77 -69.10 -52.90 -24.27
N ALA A 78 -70.19 -52.15 -24.07
CA ALA A 78 -70.15 -50.70 -23.96
C ALA A 78 -69.39 -50.23 -22.72
N VAL A 79 -69.53 -50.91 -21.58
CA VAL A 79 -68.78 -50.63 -20.35
C VAL A 79 -67.30 -50.97 -20.51
N ASP A 80 -66.97 -52.08 -21.15
CA ASP A 80 -65.58 -52.46 -21.43
C ASP A 80 -64.94 -51.45 -22.40
N ALA A 81 -65.68 -50.98 -23.41
CA ALA A 81 -65.25 -49.91 -24.33
C ALA A 81 -65.09 -48.56 -23.60
N LEU A 82 -66.05 -48.16 -22.76
CA LEU A 82 -65.95 -46.97 -21.92
C LEU A 82 -64.78 -47.05 -20.94
N THR A 83 -64.47 -48.24 -20.41
CA THR A 83 -63.32 -48.48 -19.54
C THR A 83 -62.00 -48.32 -20.30
N SER A 84 -61.96 -48.74 -21.57
CA SER A 84 -60.82 -48.54 -22.47
C SER A 84 -60.65 -47.08 -22.87
N ASP A 85 -61.73 -46.41 -23.30
CA ASP A 85 -61.71 -44.99 -23.66
C ASP A 85 -61.30 -44.12 -22.46
N LEU A 86 -61.67 -44.50 -21.23
CA LEU A 86 -61.25 -43.84 -20.00
C LEU A 86 -59.75 -44.03 -19.67
N ALA A 87 -59.08 -45.05 -20.23
CA ALA A 87 -57.65 -45.25 -20.06
C ALA A 87 -56.80 -44.28 -20.91
N ASP A 88 -57.37 -43.77 -22.00
CA ASP A 88 -56.77 -42.73 -22.87
C ASP A 88 -57.14 -41.31 -22.41
N VAL A 89 -57.98 -41.17 -21.38
CA VAL A 89 -58.25 -39.90 -20.70
C VAL A 89 -57.11 -39.60 -19.71
N ALA A 90 -56.57 -38.37 -19.80
CA ALA A 90 -55.38 -37.87 -19.09
C ALA A 90 -55.07 -38.58 -17.76
N THR A 91 -54.00 -39.37 -17.76
CA THR A 91 -53.52 -40.03 -16.56
C THR A 91 -52.92 -39.01 -15.58
N ALA A 92 -52.68 -39.41 -14.33
CA ALA A 92 -51.98 -38.55 -13.37
C ALA A 92 -50.58 -38.12 -13.86
N ALA A 93 -49.94 -38.92 -14.73
CA ALA A 93 -48.68 -38.57 -15.37
C ALA A 93 -48.85 -37.45 -16.41
N ASP A 94 -49.89 -37.52 -17.24
CA ASP A 94 -50.18 -36.50 -18.26
C ASP A 94 -50.56 -35.15 -17.62
N LEU A 95 -51.36 -35.17 -16.55
CA LEU A 95 -51.64 -33.98 -15.75
C LEU A 95 -50.38 -33.41 -15.09
N GLY A 96 -49.45 -34.28 -14.66
CA GLY A 96 -48.13 -33.87 -14.15
C GLY A 96 -47.29 -33.16 -15.20
N VAL A 97 -47.25 -33.68 -16.43
CA VAL A 97 -46.53 -33.05 -17.56
C VAL A 97 -47.15 -31.69 -17.90
N ILE A 98 -48.47 -31.61 -18.05
CA ILE A 98 -49.18 -30.34 -18.33
C ILE A 98 -48.91 -29.32 -17.21
N SER A 99 -48.94 -29.75 -15.95
CA SER A 99 -48.63 -28.88 -14.81
C SER A 99 -47.19 -28.37 -14.85
N SER A 100 -46.22 -29.20 -15.24
CA SER A 100 -44.82 -28.80 -15.39
C SER A 100 -44.66 -27.80 -16.54
N THR A 101 -45.21 -28.10 -17.72
CA THR A 101 -45.16 -27.19 -18.87
C THR A 101 -45.84 -25.86 -18.57
N LEU A 102 -46.96 -25.85 -17.83
CA LEU A 102 -47.60 -24.61 -17.41
C LEU A 102 -46.74 -23.84 -16.40
N ALA A 103 -46.00 -24.51 -15.52
CA ALA A 103 -45.05 -23.87 -14.63
C ALA A 103 -43.88 -23.23 -15.41
N ASP A 104 -43.37 -23.93 -16.43
CA ASP A 104 -42.32 -23.42 -17.32
C ASP A 104 -42.83 -22.22 -18.13
N VAL A 105 -43.99 -22.33 -18.78
CA VAL A 105 -44.63 -21.20 -19.50
C VAL A 105 -44.91 -20.04 -18.56
N LYS A 106 -45.32 -20.30 -17.30
CA LYS A 106 -45.50 -19.25 -16.30
C LYS A 106 -44.17 -18.55 -15.97
N ALA A 107 -43.06 -19.30 -15.91
CA ALA A 107 -41.73 -18.73 -15.72
C ALA A 107 -41.29 -17.90 -16.94
N ASP A 108 -41.47 -18.42 -18.16
CA ASP A 108 -41.15 -17.73 -19.41
C ASP A 108 -41.96 -16.43 -19.55
N VAL A 109 -43.26 -16.47 -19.24
CA VAL A 109 -44.12 -15.26 -19.25
C VAL A 109 -43.64 -14.26 -18.20
N LYS A 110 -43.23 -14.71 -17.01
CA LYS A 110 -42.65 -13.82 -15.98
C LYS A 110 -41.35 -13.16 -16.49
N GLU A 111 -40.48 -13.91 -17.16
CA GLU A 111 -39.25 -13.38 -17.75
C GLU A 111 -39.55 -12.35 -18.85
N LEU A 112 -40.49 -12.65 -19.77
CA LEU A 112 -40.89 -11.73 -20.83
C LEU A 112 -41.55 -10.46 -20.28
N LEU A 113 -42.36 -10.57 -19.24
CA LEU A 113 -42.98 -9.42 -18.58
C LEU A 113 -41.92 -8.56 -17.88
N ALA A 114 -40.92 -9.17 -17.22
CA ALA A 114 -39.81 -8.44 -16.64
C ALA A 114 -38.95 -7.73 -17.70
N ALA A 115 -38.66 -8.40 -18.82
CA ALA A 115 -37.90 -7.81 -19.93
C ALA A 115 -38.63 -6.65 -20.62
N ASN A 116 -39.96 -6.64 -20.58
CA ASN A 116 -40.79 -5.62 -21.24
C ASN A 116 -41.38 -4.59 -20.27
N ALA A 117 -40.96 -4.56 -19.00
CA ALA A 117 -41.43 -3.60 -17.99
C ALA A 117 -40.81 -2.20 -18.18
N VAL A 118 -40.97 -1.63 -19.38
CA VAL A 118 -40.36 -0.34 -19.77
C VAL A 118 -41.41 0.77 -19.81
N ILE A 119 -41.20 1.83 -19.03
CA ILE A 119 -41.99 3.04 -19.04
C ILE A 119 -41.35 4.07 -19.96
N ASN A 120 -42.00 4.40 -21.08
CA ASN A 120 -41.45 5.31 -22.11
C ASN A 120 -41.93 6.77 -21.98
N GLN A 121 -42.10 7.23 -20.74
CA GLN A 121 -42.54 8.59 -20.43
C GLN A 121 -41.93 9.05 -19.11
N ASN A 122 -41.98 10.35 -18.86
CA ASN A 122 -41.53 10.92 -17.59
C ASN A 122 -42.43 10.46 -16.44
N ILE A 123 -41.83 10.25 -15.28
CA ILE A 123 -42.50 9.97 -14.02
C ILE A 123 -42.37 11.20 -13.12
N THR A 124 -43.50 11.75 -12.68
CA THR A 124 -43.53 12.80 -11.67
C THR A 124 -44.40 12.35 -10.52
N ILE A 125 -43.88 12.42 -9.30
CA ILE A 125 -44.61 12.22 -8.06
C ILE A 125 -44.33 13.45 -7.21
N ASN A 126 -45.27 14.40 -7.15
CA ASN A 126 -45.15 15.60 -6.31
C ASN A 126 -46.40 15.92 -5.49
N ASN A 127 -47.48 15.18 -5.71
CA ASN A 127 -48.70 15.21 -4.92
C ASN A 127 -49.49 13.90 -5.09
N VAL A 128 -50.56 13.73 -4.32
CA VAL A 128 -51.40 12.53 -4.34
C VAL A 128 -51.96 12.20 -5.74
N ALA A 129 -52.35 13.20 -6.55
CA ALA A 129 -52.92 12.94 -7.88
C ALA A 129 -51.87 12.40 -8.86
N THR A 130 -50.63 12.91 -8.78
CA THR A 130 -49.52 12.39 -9.58
C THR A 130 -49.08 10.99 -9.11
N LEU A 131 -49.11 10.70 -7.81
CA LEU A 131 -48.89 9.36 -7.27
C LEU A 131 -49.93 8.36 -7.82
N GLU A 132 -51.23 8.70 -7.76
CA GLU A 132 -52.31 7.86 -8.29
C GLU A 132 -52.15 7.59 -9.79
N TYR A 133 -51.67 8.58 -10.55
CA TYR A 133 -51.34 8.39 -11.96
C TYR A 133 -50.20 7.39 -12.14
N VAL A 134 -49.11 7.50 -11.38
CA VAL A 134 -47.98 6.59 -11.48
C VAL A 134 -48.33 5.17 -11.02
N GLU A 135 -49.17 5.02 -9.99
CA GLU A 135 -49.72 3.71 -9.55
C GLU A 135 -50.55 3.03 -10.65
N SER A 136 -51.10 3.79 -11.62
CA SER A 136 -51.77 3.23 -12.80
C SER A 136 -50.79 2.70 -13.86
N LEU A 137 -49.52 3.11 -13.80
CA LEU A 137 -48.45 2.72 -14.72
C LEU A 137 -47.58 1.61 -14.15
N ILE A 138 -47.38 1.62 -12.82
CA ILE A 138 -46.45 0.75 -12.11
C ILE A 138 -47.22 -0.02 -11.05
N SER A 139 -47.27 -1.35 -11.20
CA SER A 139 -47.85 -2.23 -10.20
C SER A 139 -46.88 -2.44 -9.04
N THR A 140 -47.37 -2.26 -7.81
CA THR A 140 -46.60 -2.43 -6.57
C THR A 140 -46.76 -3.81 -5.94
N GLU A 141 -47.45 -4.74 -6.60
CA GLU A 141 -47.61 -6.12 -6.13
C GLU A 141 -46.26 -6.84 -6.01
N ALA A 142 -46.15 -7.78 -5.07
CA ALA A 142 -44.88 -8.47 -4.78
C ALA A 142 -44.32 -9.23 -5.99
N ASP A 143 -45.20 -9.81 -6.83
CA ASP A 143 -44.85 -10.55 -8.05
C ASP A 143 -44.67 -9.65 -9.30
N ALA A 144 -44.98 -8.34 -9.20
CA ALA A 144 -44.85 -7.42 -10.33
C ALA A 144 -43.36 -7.13 -10.63
N PRO A 145 -42.95 -7.09 -11.90
CA PRO A 145 -41.57 -6.82 -12.27
C PRO A 145 -41.16 -5.40 -11.87
N ASN A 146 -39.89 -5.22 -11.55
CA ASN A 146 -39.30 -3.89 -11.43
C ASN A 146 -39.19 -3.26 -12.83
N VAL A 147 -39.27 -1.93 -12.91
CA VAL A 147 -39.44 -1.20 -14.17
C VAL A 147 -38.17 -0.49 -14.61
N ILE A 148 -38.01 -0.38 -15.92
CA ILE A 148 -37.00 0.48 -16.57
C ILE A 148 -37.72 1.76 -17.02
N VAL A 149 -37.23 2.93 -16.62
CA VAL A 149 -37.84 4.20 -17.01
C VAL A 149 -37.00 4.88 -18.10
N ASN A 150 -37.57 5.00 -19.29
CA ASN A 150 -37.04 5.75 -20.43
C ASN A 150 -37.65 7.17 -20.46
N GLY A 151 -37.51 7.87 -19.35
CA GLY A 151 -38.08 9.18 -19.07
C GLY A 151 -37.40 9.76 -17.83
N GLU A 152 -37.55 11.06 -17.61
CA GLU A 152 -37.06 11.66 -16.35
C GLU A 152 -37.91 11.18 -15.18
N ILE A 153 -37.27 10.86 -14.06
CA ILE A 153 -37.95 10.54 -12.80
C ILE A 153 -37.81 11.76 -11.88
N ASN A 154 -38.93 12.31 -11.41
CA ASN A 154 -38.95 13.42 -10.46
C ASN A 154 -39.88 13.06 -9.30
N VAL A 155 -39.31 12.78 -8.14
CA VAL A 155 -40.04 12.45 -6.91
C VAL A 155 -39.79 13.56 -5.90
N SER A 156 -40.84 14.28 -5.52
CA SER A 156 -40.83 15.34 -4.52
C SER A 156 -41.85 15.03 -3.44
N VAL A 157 -41.40 14.80 -2.21
CA VAL A 157 -42.27 14.52 -1.06
C VAL A 157 -42.13 15.62 0.01
N ASP A 158 -43.28 16.09 0.50
CA ASP A 158 -43.36 17.07 1.57
C ASP A 158 -44.60 16.88 2.45
N GLU A 159 -44.64 17.61 3.57
CA GLU A 159 -45.73 17.56 4.55
C GLU A 159 -47.06 18.13 4.02
N SER A 160 -47.02 18.98 3.00
CA SER A 160 -48.23 19.59 2.42
C SER A 160 -48.94 18.66 1.43
N ASP A 161 -48.16 17.91 0.64
CA ASP A 161 -48.64 17.03 -0.41
C ASP A 161 -48.77 15.57 0.05
N PHE A 162 -47.99 15.12 1.05
CA PHE A 162 -47.96 13.73 1.53
C PHE A 162 -48.06 13.59 3.05
N ALA A 163 -48.98 14.32 3.68
CA ALA A 163 -49.09 14.49 5.14
C ALA A 163 -49.26 13.24 6.05
N THR A 164 -49.32 12.01 5.50
CA THR A 164 -49.56 10.79 6.31
C THR A 164 -48.59 9.67 5.96
N ALA A 165 -48.24 8.85 6.96
CA ALA A 165 -47.39 7.67 6.76
C ALA A 165 -47.97 6.67 5.73
N ALA A 166 -49.29 6.59 5.60
CA ALA A 166 -49.94 5.74 4.60
C ALA A 166 -49.72 6.22 3.17
N LEU A 167 -49.63 7.54 2.95
CA LEU A 167 -49.30 8.11 1.64
C LEU A 167 -47.82 7.90 1.32
N LEU A 168 -46.93 8.10 2.30
CA LEU A 168 -45.50 7.86 2.13
C LEU A 168 -45.19 6.39 1.82
N ALA A 169 -45.85 5.45 2.49
CA ALA A 169 -45.73 4.02 2.18
C ALA A 169 -46.17 3.66 0.76
N ARG A 170 -47.13 4.40 0.19
CA ARG A 170 -47.51 4.23 -1.24
C ARG A 170 -46.45 4.79 -2.17
N VAL A 171 -45.82 5.92 -1.83
CA VAL A 171 -44.69 6.45 -2.59
C VAL A 171 -43.53 5.45 -2.59
N ASP A 172 -43.13 4.95 -1.41
CA ASP A 172 -42.06 3.94 -1.29
C ASP A 172 -42.36 2.68 -2.10
N ALA A 173 -43.61 2.20 -2.05
CA ALA A 173 -44.00 1.01 -2.81
C ALA A 173 -43.83 1.19 -4.34
N VAL A 174 -44.00 2.42 -4.84
CA VAL A 174 -43.77 2.76 -6.25
C VAL A 174 -42.28 2.97 -6.53
N THR A 175 -41.57 3.73 -5.71
CA THR A 175 -40.15 4.05 -5.91
C THR A 175 -39.26 2.80 -5.81
N ASN A 176 -39.63 1.84 -4.96
CA ASN A 176 -38.95 0.54 -4.82
C ASN A 176 -39.10 -0.36 -6.06
N LYS A 177 -39.91 0.03 -7.05
CA LYS A 177 -40.00 -0.68 -8.34
C LYS A 177 -39.08 -0.09 -9.41
N PHE A 178 -38.45 1.07 -9.22
CA PHE A 178 -37.53 1.61 -10.23
C PHE A 178 -36.23 0.81 -10.24
N ALA A 179 -36.02 -0.02 -11.26
CA ALA A 179 -34.79 -0.81 -11.40
C ALA A 179 -33.65 -0.02 -12.06
N THR A 180 -34.03 0.75 -13.09
CA THR A 180 -33.09 1.45 -13.97
C THR A 180 -33.75 2.72 -14.50
N SER A 181 -33.02 3.82 -14.45
CA SER A 181 -33.38 5.05 -15.15
C SER A 181 -32.45 5.27 -16.33
N LEU A 182 -33.00 5.54 -17.52
CA LEU A 182 -32.21 5.89 -18.69
C LEU A 182 -32.01 7.41 -18.86
N LYS A 183 -32.50 8.20 -17.90
CA LYS A 183 -32.40 9.67 -17.86
C LYS A 183 -32.21 10.16 -16.42
N THR A 184 -32.25 11.48 -16.22
CA THR A 184 -32.08 12.10 -14.91
C THR A 184 -33.11 11.60 -13.91
N VAL A 185 -32.64 11.32 -12.69
CA VAL A 185 -33.45 11.07 -11.51
C VAL A 185 -33.28 12.23 -10.54
N THR A 186 -34.38 12.87 -10.18
CA THR A 186 -34.42 13.94 -9.19
C THR A 186 -35.29 13.51 -8.02
N ILE A 187 -34.70 13.51 -6.83
CA ILE A 187 -35.34 13.16 -5.56
C ILE A 187 -35.30 14.40 -4.67
N SER A 188 -36.45 14.78 -4.13
CA SER A 188 -36.61 15.88 -3.18
C SER A 188 -37.45 15.39 -2.00
N ASN A 189 -36.85 15.25 -0.83
CA ASN A 189 -37.48 14.80 0.40
C ASN A 189 -37.32 15.87 1.49
N THR A 190 -38.36 16.69 1.65
CA THR A 190 -38.35 17.78 2.63
C THR A 190 -38.60 17.33 4.07
N TYR A 191 -38.91 16.06 4.31
CA TYR A 191 -38.89 15.46 5.65
C TYR A 191 -37.46 15.31 6.20
N SER A 192 -36.45 15.50 5.35
CA SER A 192 -35.04 15.50 5.74
C SER A 192 -34.70 16.67 6.69
N PRO A 193 -33.75 16.53 7.62
CA PRO A 193 -32.93 15.35 7.90
C PRO A 193 -33.52 14.42 8.97
N THR A 194 -34.73 14.70 9.44
CA THR A 194 -35.40 13.95 10.52
C THR A 194 -36.84 13.70 10.12
N GLY A 195 -37.19 12.46 9.78
CA GLY A 195 -38.53 12.13 9.32
C GLY A 195 -38.54 10.86 8.50
N HIS A 196 -39.31 10.87 7.42
CA HIS A 196 -39.39 9.77 6.46
C HIS A 196 -38.09 9.65 5.66
N VAL A 197 -37.59 8.42 5.49
CA VAL A 197 -36.50 8.10 4.56
C VAL A 197 -37.16 7.51 3.31
N LEU A 198 -36.99 8.18 2.18
CA LEU A 198 -37.60 7.74 0.92
C LEU A 198 -36.82 6.54 0.37
N SER A 199 -37.52 5.47 0.02
CA SER A 199 -36.89 4.21 -0.37
C SER A 199 -36.78 4.03 -1.89
N PHE A 200 -35.70 3.39 -2.35
CA PHE A 200 -35.44 3.02 -3.74
C PHE A 200 -34.78 1.63 -3.86
N ASP A 201 -35.36 0.63 -3.17
CA ASP A 201 -34.79 -0.72 -2.99
C ASP A 201 -34.26 -1.43 -4.27
N ALA A 202 -34.81 -1.08 -5.44
CA ALA A 202 -34.46 -1.71 -6.71
C ALA A 202 -33.52 -0.88 -7.60
N LEU A 203 -33.26 0.40 -7.28
CA LEU A 203 -32.58 1.31 -8.20
C LEU A 203 -31.09 1.00 -8.29
N ALA A 204 -30.72 0.20 -9.27
CA ALA A 204 -29.36 -0.28 -9.44
C ALA A 204 -28.51 0.59 -10.37
N PHE A 205 -29.15 1.29 -11.32
CA PHE A 205 -28.48 2.00 -12.41
C PHE A 205 -29.22 3.27 -12.84
N VAL A 206 -28.46 4.38 -12.98
CA VAL A 206 -28.94 5.64 -13.56
C VAL A 206 -28.03 6.02 -14.73
N ASP A 207 -28.56 6.01 -15.95
CA ASP A 207 -27.83 6.37 -17.17
C ASP A 207 -27.88 7.87 -17.48
N ASN A 208 -27.78 8.70 -16.44
CA ASN A 208 -27.59 10.15 -16.52
C ASN A 208 -27.27 10.68 -15.09
N ASP A 209 -27.62 11.93 -14.79
CA ASP A 209 -27.48 12.51 -13.46
C ASP A 209 -28.47 11.94 -12.43
N LEU A 210 -28.01 11.80 -11.19
CA LEU A 210 -28.83 11.52 -10.01
C LEU A 210 -28.72 12.68 -9.02
N VAL A 211 -29.84 13.33 -8.73
CA VAL A 211 -29.93 14.42 -7.77
C VAL A 211 -30.77 13.97 -6.58
N ILE A 212 -30.14 13.90 -5.41
CA ILE A 212 -30.73 13.55 -4.12
C ILE A 212 -30.74 14.81 -3.25
N ASP A 213 -31.92 15.32 -2.95
CA ASP A 213 -32.12 16.40 -1.99
C ASP A 213 -32.96 15.87 -0.82
N GLY A 214 -32.30 15.52 0.28
CA GLY A 214 -32.94 14.96 1.48
C GLY A 214 -32.73 13.45 1.67
N ALA A 215 -33.25 12.90 2.77
CA ALA A 215 -32.96 11.54 3.22
C ALA A 215 -33.51 10.44 2.30
N THR A 216 -32.64 9.52 1.90
CA THR A 216 -32.95 8.31 1.09
C THR A 216 -32.13 7.13 1.59
N ASP A 217 -32.50 5.91 1.20
CA ASP A 217 -31.67 4.70 1.39
C ASP A 217 -30.45 4.63 0.46
N LEU A 218 -30.48 5.29 -0.71
CA LEU A 218 -29.39 5.29 -1.71
C LEU A 218 -27.99 5.80 -1.26
N VAL A 219 -27.85 6.23 0.00
CA VAL A 219 -26.60 6.76 0.57
C VAL A 219 -26.34 6.28 2.01
N ASP A 220 -26.97 5.17 2.42
CA ASP A 220 -26.85 4.60 3.77
C ASP A 220 -25.82 3.46 3.88
N GLY A 221 -25.34 2.92 2.74
CA GLY A 221 -24.37 1.84 2.66
C GLY A 221 -24.91 0.45 3.03
N ASP A 222 -26.22 0.30 3.20
CA ASP A 222 -26.85 -0.98 3.51
C ASP A 222 -27.20 -1.75 2.23
N ALA A 223 -26.46 -2.85 1.96
CA ALA A 223 -26.66 -3.63 0.74
C ALA A 223 -28.01 -4.40 0.69
N SER A 224 -28.82 -4.37 1.76
CA SER A 224 -30.13 -5.01 1.79
C SER A 224 -31.24 -4.16 1.16
N ASN A 225 -31.06 -2.84 1.08
CA ASN A 225 -31.98 -1.84 0.53
C ASN A 225 -31.28 -0.87 -0.47
N ASP A 226 -29.96 -0.71 -0.45
CA ASP A 226 -29.22 0.04 -1.48
C ASP A 226 -28.51 -0.88 -2.48
N VAL A 227 -29.07 -0.94 -3.69
CA VAL A 227 -28.52 -1.69 -4.82
C VAL A 227 -27.90 -0.79 -5.90
N LEU A 228 -27.79 0.52 -5.68
CA LEU A 228 -27.21 1.45 -6.64
C LEU A 228 -25.72 1.17 -6.83
N ARG A 229 -25.30 0.90 -8.07
CA ARG A 229 -23.88 0.63 -8.40
C ARG A 229 -23.29 1.62 -9.37
N THR A 230 -24.09 2.24 -10.23
CA THR A 230 -23.55 3.15 -11.25
C THR A 230 -24.52 4.29 -11.55
N VAL A 231 -23.96 5.49 -11.56
CA VAL A 231 -24.53 6.70 -12.15
C VAL A 231 -23.61 7.06 -13.32
N THR A 232 -24.10 7.21 -14.54
CA THR A 232 -23.22 7.55 -15.68
C THR A 232 -22.96 9.05 -15.82
N GLY A 233 -23.84 9.89 -15.25
CA GLY A 233 -23.65 11.33 -15.10
C GLY A 233 -23.24 11.73 -13.68
N ASP A 234 -23.61 12.96 -13.29
CA ASP A 234 -23.26 13.53 -11.99
C ASP A 234 -24.17 13.00 -10.87
N LEU A 235 -23.59 12.69 -9.71
CA LEU A 235 -24.31 12.43 -8.47
C LEU A 235 -24.26 13.67 -7.57
N THR A 236 -25.41 14.28 -7.32
CA THR A 236 -25.53 15.39 -6.36
C THR A 236 -26.34 14.94 -5.16
N VAL A 237 -25.78 15.07 -3.96
CA VAL A 237 -26.42 14.80 -2.68
C VAL A 237 -26.49 16.11 -1.89
N SER A 238 -27.67 16.47 -1.39
CA SER A 238 -27.95 17.71 -0.67
C SER A 238 -28.89 17.47 0.51
N ASN A 239 -28.83 18.35 1.52
CA ASN A 239 -29.72 18.36 2.68
C ASN A 239 -29.86 17.03 3.47
N ILE A 240 -28.82 16.20 3.49
CA ILE A 240 -28.71 15.02 4.36
C ILE A 240 -27.83 15.37 5.59
N LYS A 241 -28.17 14.82 6.76
CA LYS A 241 -27.31 14.85 7.96
C LYS A 241 -27.04 13.43 8.43
N GLY A 242 -25.92 13.26 9.15
CA GLY A 242 -25.42 11.96 9.57
C GLY A 242 -24.30 11.46 8.66
N ASP A 243 -24.12 10.15 8.65
CA ASP A 243 -23.14 9.51 7.78
C ASP A 243 -23.65 9.51 6.35
N ILE A 244 -22.75 9.74 5.40
CA ILE A 244 -22.99 9.50 3.98
C ILE A 244 -22.12 8.29 3.61
N ASP A 245 -22.77 7.18 3.30
CA ASP A 245 -22.10 5.94 2.93
C ASP A 245 -22.51 5.55 1.51
N LEU A 246 -21.58 5.77 0.60
CA LEU A 246 -21.68 5.47 -0.82
C LEU A 246 -20.73 4.33 -1.20
N SER A 247 -20.28 3.54 -0.21
CA SER A 247 -19.29 2.48 -0.41
C SER A 247 -19.74 1.37 -1.37
N LEU A 248 -21.05 1.26 -1.63
CA LEU A 248 -21.63 0.34 -2.59
C LEU A 248 -21.58 0.86 -4.03
N LEU A 249 -21.49 2.18 -4.22
CA LEU A 249 -21.38 2.79 -5.54
C LEU A 249 -20.03 2.41 -6.18
N THR A 250 -20.03 2.17 -7.48
CA THR A 250 -18.80 1.86 -8.24
C THR A 250 -18.27 3.10 -8.94
N SER A 251 -19.14 3.88 -9.58
CA SER A 251 -18.75 5.08 -10.32
C SER A 251 -19.88 6.09 -10.49
N ALA A 252 -19.47 7.35 -10.62
CA ALA A 252 -20.24 8.51 -11.09
C ALA A 252 -19.31 9.38 -11.96
N ASP A 253 -19.83 10.34 -12.73
CA ASP A 253 -18.98 11.32 -13.42
C ASP A 253 -18.37 12.28 -12.39
N ASP A 254 -19.14 13.21 -11.83
CA ASP A 254 -18.76 13.95 -10.63
C ASP A 254 -19.66 13.64 -9.43
N ILE A 255 -19.12 13.83 -8.22
CA ILE A 255 -19.87 13.70 -6.97
C ILE A 255 -19.87 15.04 -6.23
N SER A 256 -21.06 15.52 -5.91
CA SER A 256 -21.30 16.73 -5.11
C SER A 256 -22.05 16.35 -3.84
N LEU A 257 -21.49 16.66 -2.66
CA LEU A 257 -22.02 16.29 -1.36
C LEU A 257 -22.51 17.51 -0.56
N PRO A 258 -23.36 17.35 0.46
CA PRO A 258 -23.77 18.47 1.31
C PRO A 258 -22.56 19.16 1.97
N THR A 259 -22.67 20.47 2.21
CA THR A 259 -21.64 21.22 2.93
C THR A 259 -21.56 20.79 4.41
N GLY A 260 -20.36 20.85 4.99
CA GLY A 260 -19.94 20.10 6.18
C GLY A 260 -20.62 20.35 7.54
N VAL A 261 -21.73 21.09 7.63
CA VAL A 261 -22.51 21.19 8.88
C VAL A 261 -23.60 20.12 8.87
N GLY A 262 -23.30 18.96 9.47
CA GLY A 262 -24.27 17.86 9.62
C GLY A 262 -23.79 16.51 9.06
N VAL A 263 -22.79 16.49 8.17
CA VAL A 263 -22.14 15.23 7.74
C VAL A 263 -21.19 14.76 8.84
N THR A 264 -21.42 13.57 9.39
CA THR A 264 -20.65 13.00 10.52
C THR A 264 -19.55 12.03 10.10
N ALA A 265 -19.73 11.36 8.95
CA ALA A 265 -18.71 10.58 8.27
C ALA A 265 -19.00 10.58 6.76
N LEU A 266 -17.94 10.48 5.96
CA LEU A 266 -18.04 10.15 4.54
C LEU A 266 -17.33 8.81 4.31
N LYS A 267 -18.02 7.88 3.66
CA LYS A 267 -17.47 6.60 3.22
C LYS A 267 -17.74 6.42 1.73
N MET A 268 -16.68 6.31 0.95
CA MET A 268 -16.77 6.15 -0.51
C MET A 268 -16.27 4.78 -0.96
N GLY A 269 -15.54 4.04 -0.13
CA GLY A 269 -14.99 2.74 -0.47
C GLY A 269 -14.13 2.80 -1.73
N SER A 270 -14.57 2.13 -2.79
CA SER A 270 -13.84 2.07 -4.07
C SER A 270 -14.43 2.94 -5.19
N VAL A 271 -15.38 3.83 -4.87
CA VAL A 271 -16.03 4.73 -5.83
C VAL A 271 -14.99 5.49 -6.64
N THR A 272 -15.21 5.54 -7.96
CA THR A 272 -14.40 6.33 -8.88
C THR A 272 -15.26 7.43 -9.51
N ALA A 273 -14.92 8.68 -9.23
CA ALA A 273 -15.47 9.86 -9.91
C ALA A 273 -14.34 10.79 -10.39
N ALA A 274 -14.62 11.61 -11.41
CA ALA A 274 -13.71 12.61 -11.94
C ALA A 274 -13.35 13.66 -10.88
N SER A 275 -14.31 14.07 -10.04
CA SER A 275 -14.09 14.91 -8.87
C SER A 275 -15.08 14.63 -7.74
N LEU A 276 -14.65 14.93 -6.52
CA LEU A 276 -15.48 14.94 -5.32
C LEU A 276 -15.50 16.35 -4.73
N SER A 277 -16.68 16.92 -4.55
CA SER A 277 -16.86 18.32 -4.13
C SER A 277 -18.00 18.46 -3.14
N SER A 278 -18.02 19.58 -2.41
CA SER A 278 -19.19 20.02 -1.67
C SER A 278 -20.10 20.87 -2.55
N ALA A 279 -21.41 20.75 -2.36
CA ALA A 279 -22.44 21.48 -3.07
C ALA A 279 -22.16 22.99 -3.05
N GLY A 280 -22.19 23.60 -4.24
CA GLY A 280 -21.88 25.02 -4.45
C GLY A 280 -20.39 25.39 -4.42
N SER A 281 -19.48 24.42 -4.23
CA SER A 281 -18.02 24.62 -4.32
C SER A 281 -17.50 24.27 -5.72
N ALA A 282 -16.24 24.60 -6.01
CA ALA A 282 -15.65 24.16 -7.29
C ALA A 282 -15.39 22.64 -7.28
N LYS A 283 -15.30 22.03 -8.46
CA LYS A 283 -14.96 20.60 -8.62
C LYS A 283 -13.67 20.27 -7.87
N GLY A 284 -13.70 19.24 -7.01
CA GLY A 284 -12.60 18.84 -6.15
C GLY A 284 -12.50 19.56 -4.79
N GLU A 285 -13.31 20.59 -4.53
CA GLU A 285 -13.29 21.30 -3.24
C GLU A 285 -14.29 20.67 -2.27
N LEU A 286 -13.77 20.00 -1.24
CA LEU A 286 -14.52 19.26 -0.23
C LEU A 286 -14.48 19.99 1.12
N ASN A 287 -15.65 20.27 1.68
CA ASN A 287 -15.79 20.95 2.97
C ASN A 287 -16.66 20.10 3.91
N LEU A 288 -16.01 19.34 4.77
CA LEU A 288 -16.62 18.39 5.72
C LEU A 288 -16.21 18.71 7.15
N VAL A 289 -16.46 19.95 7.58
CA VAL A 289 -16.00 20.46 8.89
C VAL A 289 -16.49 19.67 10.10
N SER A 290 -17.58 18.91 10.02
CA SER A 290 -18.11 18.12 11.15
C SER A 290 -17.78 16.63 11.06
N ALA A 291 -17.21 16.16 9.93
CA ALA A 291 -16.95 14.75 9.73
C ALA A 291 -15.81 14.27 10.63
N THR A 292 -15.98 13.08 11.21
CA THR A 292 -14.98 12.41 12.06
C THR A 292 -14.10 11.44 11.27
N ILE A 293 -14.61 10.95 10.14
CA ILE A 293 -13.91 10.10 9.18
C ILE A 293 -14.22 10.63 7.79
N VAL A 294 -13.21 10.71 6.93
CA VAL A 294 -13.39 11.04 5.52
C VAL A 294 -12.67 10.02 4.66
N ASP A 295 -13.43 9.18 3.98
CA ASP A 295 -12.95 8.33 2.90
C ASP A 295 -13.53 8.86 1.59
N GLY A 296 -12.66 9.42 0.74
CA GLY A 296 -12.96 9.97 -0.58
C GLY A 296 -12.88 8.96 -1.73
N GLY A 297 -12.51 7.70 -1.45
CA GLY A 297 -12.33 6.65 -2.44
C GLY A 297 -11.30 7.03 -3.51
N LYS A 298 -11.59 6.70 -4.77
CA LYS A 298 -10.74 7.03 -5.93
C LYS A 298 -11.10 8.37 -6.58
N SER A 299 -12.04 9.10 -6.01
CA SER A 299 -12.52 10.38 -6.52
C SER A 299 -11.52 11.49 -6.22
N LYS A 300 -11.23 12.34 -7.21
CA LYS A 300 -10.18 13.34 -7.08
C LYS A 300 -10.62 14.53 -6.22
N VAL A 301 -9.77 14.88 -5.25
CA VAL A 301 -9.96 16.02 -4.34
C VAL A 301 -8.81 17.01 -4.51
N SER A 302 -9.14 18.29 -4.69
CA SER A 302 -8.17 19.39 -4.82
C SER A 302 -8.00 20.18 -3.53
N THR A 303 -9.06 20.30 -2.72
CA THR A 303 -9.01 20.90 -1.39
C THR A 303 -9.92 20.12 -0.45
N ILE A 304 -9.48 19.88 0.78
CA ILE A 304 -10.31 19.35 1.86
C ILE A 304 -10.20 20.19 3.12
N VAL A 305 -11.35 20.52 3.72
CA VAL A 305 -11.46 21.08 5.07
C VAL A 305 -12.23 20.11 5.95
N ALA A 306 -11.53 19.43 6.87
CA ALA A 306 -12.09 18.39 7.73
C ALA A 306 -11.55 18.55 9.17
N ASN A 307 -12.00 19.60 9.86
CA ASN A 307 -11.43 20.04 11.15
C ASN A 307 -11.55 19.01 12.28
N TYR A 308 -12.54 18.10 12.21
CA TYR A 308 -12.83 17.09 13.23
C TYR A 308 -12.46 15.68 12.80
N ALA A 309 -12.00 15.49 11.56
CA ALA A 309 -11.62 14.18 11.09
C ALA A 309 -10.40 13.68 11.85
N THR A 310 -10.47 12.45 12.34
CA THR A 310 -9.32 11.74 12.92
C THR A 310 -8.57 10.94 11.87
N ASP A 311 -9.23 10.63 10.76
CA ASP A 311 -8.72 9.80 9.68
C ASP A 311 -9.24 10.34 8.34
N ILE A 312 -8.34 10.44 7.36
CA ILE A 312 -8.62 11.00 6.04
C ILE A 312 -7.93 10.15 4.98
N ASP A 313 -8.72 9.51 4.13
CA ASP A 313 -8.27 8.77 2.96
C ASP A 313 -8.81 9.46 1.71
N ILE A 314 -7.95 10.00 0.85
CA ILE A 314 -8.38 10.71 -0.35
C ILE A 314 -7.46 10.46 -1.54
N THR A 315 -8.02 10.56 -2.75
CA THR A 315 -7.22 10.61 -3.98
C THR A 315 -6.95 12.05 -4.38
N SER A 316 -5.69 12.43 -4.54
CA SER A 316 -5.27 13.78 -4.90
C SER A 316 -5.65 14.13 -6.35
N ALA A 317 -6.15 15.34 -6.56
CA ALA A 317 -6.17 15.98 -7.86
C ALA A 317 -4.77 16.50 -8.26
N ALA A 318 -4.69 17.34 -9.31
CA ALA A 318 -3.45 17.95 -9.78
C ALA A 318 -2.74 18.79 -8.71
N THR A 319 -3.52 19.50 -7.90
CA THR A 319 -3.13 20.23 -6.69
C THR A 319 -3.87 19.61 -5.52
N LEU A 320 -3.31 19.66 -4.31
CA LEU A 320 -4.00 19.22 -3.11
C LEU A 320 -3.72 20.17 -1.94
N THR A 321 -4.79 20.68 -1.31
CA THR A 321 -4.72 21.39 -0.03
C THR A 321 -5.54 20.68 1.03
N VAL A 322 -4.91 20.28 2.13
CA VAL A 322 -5.55 19.59 3.26
C VAL A 322 -5.54 20.49 4.49
N ASN A 323 -6.71 20.74 5.09
CA ASN A 323 -6.85 21.38 6.39
C ASN A 323 -7.59 20.45 7.35
N ALA A 324 -6.83 19.80 8.23
CA ALA A 324 -7.32 18.73 9.09
C ALA A 324 -6.65 18.81 10.48
N ALA A 325 -7.04 19.81 11.25
CA ALA A 325 -6.38 20.17 12.52
C ALA A 325 -6.34 19.05 13.58
N ARG A 326 -7.19 18.03 13.46
CA ARG A 326 -7.32 16.92 14.42
C ARG A 326 -7.00 15.54 13.83
N ALA A 327 -6.59 15.47 12.56
CA ALA A 327 -6.28 14.19 11.93
C ALA A 327 -5.13 13.51 12.67
N ALA A 328 -5.32 12.24 13.02
CA ALA A 328 -4.25 11.37 13.47
C ALA A 328 -3.49 10.83 12.25
N THR A 329 -4.24 10.43 11.21
CA THR A 329 -3.75 9.87 9.95
C THR A 329 -4.33 10.62 8.77
N ILE A 330 -3.51 10.79 7.73
CA ILE A 330 -3.92 11.35 6.44
C ILE A 330 -3.22 10.51 5.37
N ASP A 331 -3.97 9.71 4.64
CA ASP A 331 -3.47 8.87 3.57
C ASP A 331 -3.92 9.45 2.23
N ILE A 332 -2.92 9.82 1.41
CA ILE A 332 -3.15 10.47 0.13
C ILE A 332 -2.75 9.50 -0.97
N GLU A 333 -3.75 9.07 -1.70
CA GLU A 333 -3.61 8.31 -2.92
C GLU A 333 -3.31 9.25 -4.09
N GLY A 334 -2.34 8.89 -4.93
CA GLY A 334 -1.90 9.71 -6.05
C GLY A 334 -0.50 9.35 -6.51
N THR A 335 -0.26 9.41 -7.82
CA THR A 335 1.06 9.10 -8.38
C THR A 335 1.90 10.34 -8.61
N SER A 336 1.31 11.46 -9.02
CA SER A 336 2.03 12.69 -9.35
C SER A 336 1.13 13.90 -9.23
N LEU A 337 1.63 14.98 -8.64
CA LEU A 337 0.93 16.26 -8.56
C LEU A 337 1.60 17.26 -9.49
N THR A 338 0.83 17.80 -10.44
CA THR A 338 1.35 18.81 -11.38
C THR A 338 1.38 20.21 -10.76
N GLY A 339 0.67 20.44 -9.66
CA GLY A 339 0.69 21.67 -8.89
C GLY A 339 1.17 21.46 -7.46
N ASP A 340 0.68 22.30 -6.54
CA ASP A 340 1.11 22.33 -5.14
C ASP A 340 0.47 21.22 -4.29
N LEU A 341 1.21 20.80 -3.26
CA LEU A 341 0.76 19.97 -2.15
C LEU A 341 0.88 20.78 -0.86
N SER A 342 -0.24 21.05 -0.19
CA SER A 342 -0.29 21.80 1.06
C SER A 342 -1.02 21.01 2.14
N ILE A 343 -0.40 20.78 3.30
CA ILE A 343 -1.00 20.02 4.40
C ILE A 343 -0.88 20.80 5.71
N THR A 344 -2.03 21.18 6.25
CA THR A 344 -2.16 21.79 7.57
C THR A 344 -2.86 20.82 8.51
N ALA A 345 -2.10 20.26 9.44
CA ALA A 345 -2.58 19.30 10.44
C ALA A 345 -1.86 19.52 11.80
N SER A 346 -1.99 18.56 12.72
CA SER A 346 -1.39 18.64 14.05
C SER A 346 0.04 18.10 14.07
N SER A 347 0.83 18.46 15.09
CA SER A 347 2.18 17.91 15.30
C SER A 347 2.19 16.42 15.68
N THR A 348 1.02 15.81 15.90
CA THR A 348 0.86 14.37 16.16
C THR A 348 0.42 13.61 14.91
N THR A 349 0.09 14.30 13.82
CA THR A 349 -0.42 13.70 12.59
C THR A 349 0.68 12.93 11.84
N ILE A 350 0.34 11.73 11.37
CA ILE A 350 1.12 10.92 10.43
C ILE A 350 0.49 11.09 9.05
N VAL A 351 1.31 11.35 8.04
CA VAL A 351 0.84 11.53 6.66
C VAL A 351 1.54 10.53 5.74
N HIS A 352 0.76 9.76 4.99
CA HIS A 352 1.26 8.84 3.96
C HIS A 352 0.98 9.35 2.55
N LEU A 353 2.05 9.42 1.75
CA LEU A 353 2.01 9.69 0.31
C LEU A 353 2.83 8.64 -0.44
N ASP A 354 2.58 7.37 -0.11
CA ASP A 354 3.43 6.22 -0.46
C ASP A 354 3.59 5.98 -1.96
N LYS A 355 2.70 6.54 -2.78
CA LYS A 355 2.69 6.41 -4.24
C LYS A 355 3.14 7.66 -4.99
N VAL A 356 3.31 8.80 -4.32
CA VAL A 356 3.66 10.06 -4.98
C VAL A 356 5.11 10.01 -5.46
N THR A 357 5.32 10.08 -6.77
CA THR A 357 6.63 10.04 -7.43
C THR A 357 7.22 11.42 -7.71
N SER A 358 6.37 12.45 -7.86
CA SER A 358 6.79 13.81 -8.17
C SER A 358 5.73 14.85 -7.76
N VAL A 359 6.19 16.01 -7.30
CA VAL A 359 5.38 17.23 -7.12
C VAL A 359 6.05 18.35 -7.89
N ASN A 360 5.38 18.84 -8.94
CA ASN A 360 5.94 19.90 -9.81
C ASN A 360 5.77 21.30 -9.21
N GLY A 361 4.77 21.48 -8.35
CA GLY A 361 4.61 22.68 -7.54
C GLY A 361 5.47 22.63 -6.27
N THR A 362 4.95 23.22 -5.21
CA THR A 362 5.57 23.26 -3.88
C THR A 362 4.94 22.21 -2.97
N ILE A 363 5.76 21.53 -2.17
CA ILE A 363 5.31 20.76 -1.01
C ILE A 363 5.40 21.66 0.21
N THR A 364 4.28 21.94 0.87
CA THR A 364 4.23 22.72 2.11
C THR A 364 3.47 21.94 3.17
N THR A 365 4.08 21.72 4.34
CA THR A 365 3.37 21.19 5.48
C THR A 365 3.60 22.02 6.73
N GLY A 366 2.61 21.99 7.64
CA GLY A 366 2.79 22.43 9.02
C GLY A 366 3.74 21.52 9.80
N SER A 367 3.64 21.60 11.14
CA SER A 367 4.30 20.62 12.01
C SER A 367 3.56 19.30 11.96
N LEU A 368 4.26 18.19 11.73
CA LEU A 368 3.72 16.83 11.66
C LEU A 368 4.56 15.91 12.53
N ALA A 369 3.99 14.78 12.96
CA ALA A 369 4.80 13.72 13.58
C ALA A 369 5.67 13.06 12.51
N GLN A 370 5.04 12.65 11.39
CA GLN A 370 5.72 11.96 10.29
C GLN A 370 5.16 12.39 8.94
N LEU A 371 6.02 12.43 7.92
CA LEU A 371 5.64 12.65 6.52
C LEU A 371 6.36 11.62 5.64
N HIS A 372 5.60 10.66 5.11
CA HIS A 372 6.14 9.55 4.32
C HIS A 372 6.03 9.84 2.82
N LEU A 373 7.17 9.97 2.15
CA LEU A 373 7.31 10.21 0.72
C LEU A 373 8.30 9.21 0.07
N PRO A 374 8.16 7.89 0.33
CA PRO A 374 9.16 6.87 -0.02
C PRO A 374 9.43 6.73 -1.52
N LYS A 375 8.51 7.21 -2.38
CA LYS A 375 8.65 7.16 -3.84
C LYS A 375 8.92 8.52 -4.49
N LEU A 376 8.94 9.60 -3.72
CA LEU A 376 9.18 10.93 -4.25
C LEU A 376 10.59 10.98 -4.84
N SER A 377 10.67 11.06 -6.17
CA SER A 377 11.93 11.04 -6.91
C SER A 377 12.48 12.44 -7.18
N SER A 378 11.59 13.43 -7.26
CA SER A 378 11.94 14.82 -7.52
C SER A 378 10.99 15.78 -6.81
N THR A 379 11.52 16.93 -6.43
CA THR A 379 10.72 18.04 -5.90
C THR A 379 11.32 19.38 -6.33
N GLY A 380 10.46 20.39 -6.51
CA GLY A 380 10.90 21.77 -6.68
C GLY A 380 11.27 22.39 -5.34
N THR A 381 10.25 22.89 -4.64
CA THR A 381 10.37 23.47 -3.31
C THR A 381 9.64 22.59 -2.31
N MET A 382 10.27 22.31 -1.19
CA MET A 382 9.68 21.55 -0.08
C MET A 382 9.90 22.32 1.21
N THR A 383 8.83 22.66 1.92
CA THR A 383 8.88 23.23 3.26
C THR A 383 8.07 22.36 4.21
N SER A 384 8.69 21.82 5.26
CA SER A 384 8.01 20.95 6.21
C SER A 384 8.49 21.16 7.64
N GLY A 385 7.55 21.03 8.58
CA GLY A 385 7.82 20.92 10.02
C GLY A 385 7.69 19.49 10.54
N ALA A 386 7.77 18.46 9.71
CA ALA A 386 7.73 17.07 10.15
C ALA A 386 8.97 16.69 10.97
N ALA A 387 8.78 15.91 12.04
CA ALA A 387 9.89 15.44 12.88
C ALA A 387 10.62 14.22 12.28
N VAL A 388 9.88 13.38 11.55
CA VAL A 388 10.39 12.21 10.83
C VAL A 388 9.89 12.27 9.38
N MET A 389 10.75 11.93 8.43
CA MET A 389 10.38 11.86 7.01
C MET A 389 11.03 10.66 6.34
N ASP A 390 10.31 10.04 5.40
CA ASP A 390 10.91 9.10 4.44
C ASP A 390 11.15 9.83 3.11
N LEU A 391 12.42 10.04 2.78
CA LEU A 391 12.89 10.65 1.54
C LEU A 391 13.83 9.69 0.78
N SER A 392 13.69 8.38 0.98
CA SER A 392 14.62 7.36 0.49
C SER A 392 14.77 7.31 -1.04
N ALA A 393 13.75 7.74 -1.78
CA ALA A 393 13.79 7.82 -3.24
C ALA A 393 14.16 9.21 -3.79
N LEU A 394 14.24 10.24 -2.96
CA LEU A 394 14.45 11.62 -3.42
C LEU A 394 15.82 11.73 -4.09
N ALA A 395 15.81 12.00 -5.40
CA ALA A 395 17.01 11.98 -6.22
C ALA A 395 17.40 13.36 -6.72
N THR A 396 16.42 14.20 -7.07
CA THR A 396 16.70 15.50 -7.68
C THR A 396 15.89 16.64 -7.07
N GLN A 397 16.53 17.80 -7.04
CA GLN A 397 15.84 19.08 -6.89
C GLN A 397 15.54 19.65 -8.28
N LYS A 398 14.61 20.60 -8.37
CA LYS A 398 14.48 21.42 -9.57
C LYS A 398 15.78 22.20 -9.77
N ALA A 399 16.34 22.13 -10.99
CA ALA A 399 17.69 22.62 -11.32
C ALA A 399 17.97 24.10 -11.02
N THR A 400 16.96 24.94 -10.77
CA THR A 400 17.15 26.34 -10.35
C THR A 400 15.98 26.84 -9.51
N GLY A 401 16.30 27.37 -8.32
CA GLY A 401 15.34 27.97 -7.39
C GLY A 401 14.56 26.95 -6.56
N GLY A 402 14.99 25.68 -6.56
CA GLY A 402 14.41 24.64 -5.72
C GLY A 402 14.99 24.75 -4.31
N VAL A 403 14.14 24.87 -3.30
CA VAL A 403 14.59 24.97 -1.89
C VAL A 403 13.92 23.88 -1.07
N ILE A 404 14.73 23.07 -0.39
CA ILE A 404 14.25 22.13 0.64
C ILE A 404 14.48 22.78 2.00
N THR A 405 13.43 22.97 2.81
CA THR A 405 13.48 23.54 4.17
C THR A 405 12.72 22.64 5.13
N LEU A 406 13.45 21.85 5.92
CA LEU A 406 12.90 20.89 6.88
C LEU A 406 13.35 21.27 8.30
N ASN A 407 12.50 22.01 9.01
CA ASN A 407 12.90 22.72 10.22
C ASN A 407 12.96 21.86 11.50
N LYS A 408 12.37 20.65 11.47
CA LYS A 408 12.23 19.79 12.66
C LYS A 408 12.75 18.37 12.47
N ILE A 409 13.18 18.01 11.26
CA ILE A 409 13.73 16.68 11.00
C ILE A 409 15.05 16.52 11.76
N THR A 410 15.19 15.43 12.51
CA THR A 410 16.41 15.16 13.29
C THR A 410 17.39 14.26 12.55
N ASN A 411 16.90 13.42 11.65
CA ASN A 411 17.70 12.58 10.76
C ASN A 411 17.29 12.84 9.31
N PHE A 412 18.11 13.57 8.57
CA PHE A 412 17.90 13.80 7.15
C PHE A 412 18.57 12.68 6.34
N ASN A 413 17.76 11.71 5.89
CA ASN A 413 18.23 10.57 5.12
C ASN A 413 17.61 10.56 3.71
N ALA A 414 18.33 11.14 2.74
CA ALA A 414 17.94 11.17 1.33
C ALA A 414 19.08 10.59 0.46
N PRO A 415 19.36 9.28 0.56
CA PRO A 415 20.58 8.65 0.05
C PRO A 415 20.73 8.67 -1.48
N LYS A 416 19.70 9.09 -2.21
CA LYS A 416 19.74 9.24 -3.68
C LYS A 416 19.89 10.69 -4.12
N LEU A 417 19.76 11.65 -3.20
CA LEU A 417 19.69 13.07 -3.50
C LEU A 417 21.03 13.59 -4.01
N ASP A 418 21.01 14.13 -5.22
CA ASP A 418 22.03 15.07 -5.69
C ASP A 418 21.64 16.47 -5.23
N VAL A 419 22.46 17.04 -4.34
CA VAL A 419 22.25 18.38 -3.81
C VAL A 419 22.77 19.40 -4.84
N SER A 420 21.86 19.89 -5.67
CA SER A 420 22.15 20.88 -6.73
C SER A 420 21.80 22.32 -6.34
N ASP A 421 20.98 22.53 -5.30
CA ASP A 421 20.49 23.82 -4.81
C ASP A 421 20.34 23.76 -3.26
N VAL A 422 19.59 24.68 -2.67
CA VAL A 422 19.52 24.86 -1.21
C VAL A 422 18.75 23.74 -0.48
N VAL A 423 19.41 23.17 0.54
CA VAL A 423 18.86 22.25 1.54
C VAL A 423 19.09 22.82 2.95
N SER A 424 18.02 23.23 3.61
CA SER A 424 18.01 23.73 4.99
C SER A 424 17.38 22.70 5.92
N VAL A 425 18.20 22.08 6.77
CA VAL A 425 17.85 21.01 7.71
C VAL A 425 18.44 21.33 9.09
N THR A 426 18.02 22.47 9.64
CA THR A 426 18.69 23.10 10.80
C THR A 426 18.67 22.27 12.09
N ALA A 427 17.65 21.43 12.28
CA ALA A 427 17.51 20.53 13.42
C ALA A 427 18.17 19.14 13.21
N ALA A 428 18.64 18.83 12.01
CA ALA A 428 19.19 17.51 11.71
C ALA A 428 20.54 17.31 12.40
N THR A 429 20.69 16.22 13.15
CA THR A 429 21.97 15.78 13.74
C THR A 429 22.73 14.85 12.79
N ASP A 430 21.99 14.15 11.94
CA ASP A 430 22.48 13.16 10.99
C ASP A 430 22.01 13.54 9.58
N ILE A 431 22.95 13.59 8.65
CA ILE A 431 22.71 13.99 7.26
C ILE A 431 23.31 12.95 6.33
N THR A 432 22.50 12.41 5.43
CA THR A 432 22.93 11.50 4.37
C THR A 432 22.33 11.92 3.04
N PHE A 433 23.18 12.07 2.02
CA PHE A 433 22.77 12.24 0.62
C PHE A 433 23.76 11.57 -0.33
N LYS A 434 23.44 11.57 -1.64
CA LYS A 434 24.23 10.89 -2.66
C LYS A 434 25.44 11.70 -3.06
N ASP A 435 25.19 12.89 -3.59
CA ASP A 435 26.15 13.72 -4.31
C ASP A 435 25.91 15.20 -4.04
N TYR A 436 26.88 16.02 -4.42
CA TYR A 436 26.86 17.47 -4.28
C TYR A 436 27.30 18.15 -5.56
N SER A 437 26.34 18.59 -6.38
CA SER A 437 26.59 19.31 -7.64
C SER A 437 26.53 20.83 -7.52
N GLY A 438 26.22 21.40 -6.34
CA GLY A 438 26.37 22.83 -6.08
C GLY A 438 27.83 23.25 -6.24
N GLY A 439 28.20 24.01 -7.28
CA GLY A 439 29.61 24.16 -7.69
C GLY A 439 30.63 24.47 -6.58
N PHE A 440 31.83 23.86 -6.70
CA PHE A 440 33.01 23.90 -5.80
C PHE A 440 32.71 24.44 -4.38
N ASN A 441 33.48 25.33 -3.76
CA ASN A 441 33.22 26.17 -2.58
C ASN A 441 31.78 26.53 -2.00
N SER A 442 30.66 25.91 -2.37
CA SER A 442 29.29 26.30 -1.96
C SER A 442 28.60 25.36 -0.94
N PHE A 443 29.24 24.28 -0.49
CA PHE A 443 28.59 23.22 0.31
C PHE A 443 27.91 23.76 1.57
N GLY A 444 28.62 24.57 2.36
CA GLY A 444 28.08 25.18 3.58
C GLY A 444 27.05 26.29 3.35
N THR A 445 26.96 26.84 2.14
CA THR A 445 25.99 27.89 1.77
C THR A 445 24.77 27.33 1.05
N THR A 446 24.79 26.05 0.71
CA THR A 446 23.66 25.35 0.07
C THR A 446 23.06 24.35 1.03
N VAL A 447 23.88 23.66 1.83
CA VAL A 447 23.41 22.78 2.91
C VAL A 447 23.54 23.49 4.26
N PHE A 448 22.40 23.94 4.79
CA PHE A 448 22.32 24.61 6.10
C PHE A 448 21.88 23.63 7.18
N SER A 449 22.81 23.25 8.05
CA SER A 449 22.48 22.50 9.26
C SER A 449 23.34 22.92 10.43
N VAL A 450 22.73 23.53 11.45
CA VAL A 450 23.47 24.03 12.62
C VAL A 450 23.67 22.94 13.68
N ALA A 451 22.83 21.90 13.68
CA ALA A 451 22.86 20.80 14.63
C ALA A 451 23.62 19.55 14.15
N ALA A 452 24.05 19.53 12.87
CA ALA A 452 24.71 18.37 12.28
C ALA A 452 25.97 17.95 13.05
N LYS A 453 26.03 16.66 13.38
CA LYS A 453 27.18 15.98 13.98
C LYS A 453 27.78 14.95 13.04
N ASN A 454 26.94 14.31 12.22
CA ASN A 454 27.30 13.26 11.28
C ASN A 454 26.89 13.65 9.86
N LEU A 455 27.82 13.54 8.92
CA LEU A 455 27.59 13.77 7.49
C LEU A 455 28.06 12.57 6.68
N THR A 456 27.20 12.06 5.81
CA THR A 456 27.51 11.02 4.84
C THR A 456 27.21 11.48 3.41
N ILE A 457 28.21 11.41 2.54
CA ILE A 457 28.09 11.58 1.08
C ILE A 457 28.42 10.23 0.44
N SER A 458 27.39 9.53 -0.02
CA SER A 458 27.53 8.11 -0.37
C SER A 458 28.11 7.84 -1.77
N ALA A 459 28.08 8.82 -2.67
CA ALA A 459 28.56 8.67 -4.03
C ALA A 459 28.88 10.05 -4.67
N LEU A 460 29.90 10.73 -4.16
CA LEU A 460 30.41 11.99 -4.71
C LEU A 460 30.87 11.77 -6.15
N ALA A 461 30.24 12.42 -7.13
CA ALA A 461 30.54 12.19 -8.54
C ALA A 461 31.98 12.54 -8.88
N ALA A 462 32.53 11.92 -9.93
CA ALA A 462 33.93 12.04 -10.33
C ALA A 462 34.41 13.47 -10.63
N THR A 463 33.49 14.40 -10.88
CA THR A 463 33.78 15.81 -11.19
C THR A 463 33.27 16.79 -10.14
N ASN A 464 32.53 16.30 -9.14
CA ASN A 464 31.89 17.13 -8.12
C ASN A 464 32.77 17.20 -6.88
N SER A 465 32.76 18.35 -6.19
CA SER A 465 33.71 18.60 -5.11
C SER A 465 33.02 19.23 -3.92
N VAL A 466 33.51 18.91 -2.73
CA VAL A 466 33.01 19.44 -1.47
C VAL A 466 34.11 20.17 -0.72
N THR A 467 33.80 21.39 -0.28
CA THR A 467 34.67 22.18 0.60
C THR A 467 33.95 22.46 1.91
N PHE A 468 34.56 22.03 2.99
CA PHE A 468 34.13 22.30 4.35
C PHE A 468 35.15 23.21 5.03
N ALA A 469 34.81 24.48 5.21
CA ALA A 469 35.56 25.37 6.07
C ALA A 469 34.70 25.69 7.29
N LYS A 470 35.08 25.16 8.46
CA LYS A 470 34.31 25.43 9.67
C LYS A 470 34.24 26.92 9.94
N THR A 471 33.02 27.42 10.09
CA THR A 471 32.74 28.75 10.65
C THR A 471 31.64 28.62 11.70
N ALA A 472 31.33 29.69 12.43
CA ALA A 472 30.16 29.71 13.32
C ALA A 472 28.84 29.44 12.57
N SER A 473 28.81 29.63 11.25
CA SER A 473 27.63 29.56 10.40
C SER A 473 27.57 28.30 9.52
N VAL A 474 28.64 27.51 9.44
CA VAL A 474 28.75 26.33 8.57
C VAL A 474 28.96 25.09 9.44
N MET A 475 27.85 24.37 9.72
CA MET A 475 27.79 23.14 10.54
C MET A 475 28.73 23.14 11.76
N PRO A 476 28.53 24.06 12.73
CA PRO A 476 29.49 24.30 13.81
C PRO A 476 29.71 23.11 14.77
N ALA A 477 28.82 22.10 14.74
CA ALA A 477 28.84 20.91 15.59
C ALA A 477 29.34 19.64 14.88
N LEU A 478 29.77 19.73 13.61
CA LEU A 478 30.14 18.58 12.79
C LEU A 478 31.43 17.94 13.31
N VAL A 479 31.35 16.65 13.68
CA VAL A 479 32.47 15.88 14.26
C VAL A 479 32.83 14.65 13.43
N ASN A 480 31.89 14.12 12.64
CA ASN A 480 32.08 12.91 11.84
C ASN A 480 31.71 13.16 10.37
N ILE A 481 32.62 12.81 9.46
CA ILE A 481 32.42 12.88 8.00
C ILE A 481 32.76 11.52 7.37
N ASN A 482 31.85 11.02 6.54
CA ASN A 482 32.05 9.86 5.68
C ASN A 482 31.76 10.24 4.22
N ILE A 483 32.72 10.11 3.32
CA ILE A 483 32.55 10.42 1.90
C ILE A 483 33.06 9.25 1.06
N THR A 484 32.25 8.78 0.12
CA THR A 484 32.65 7.80 -0.89
C THR A 484 32.59 8.44 -2.28
N GLY A 485 33.72 8.47 -2.98
CA GLY A 485 33.82 8.99 -4.35
C GLY A 485 33.49 7.95 -5.41
N VAL A 486 32.96 8.40 -6.53
CA VAL A 486 32.66 7.57 -7.71
C VAL A 486 33.78 7.69 -8.73
N ALA A 487 34.18 6.55 -9.30
CA ALA A 487 35.15 6.50 -10.39
C ALA A 487 34.56 7.03 -11.71
N ALA A 488 35.35 7.81 -12.44
CA ALA A 488 35.07 8.16 -13.81
C ALA A 488 35.01 6.91 -14.69
N THR A 489 34.10 6.89 -15.67
CA THR A 489 33.88 5.71 -16.52
C THR A 489 34.79 5.66 -17.74
N ALA A 490 35.56 6.72 -18.01
CA ALA A 490 36.46 6.82 -19.15
C ALA A 490 37.68 7.70 -18.82
N GLY A 491 38.85 7.29 -19.29
CA GLY A 491 40.07 8.09 -19.23
C GLY A 491 40.12 9.18 -20.32
N PRO A 492 41.14 10.08 -20.30
CA PRO A 492 42.24 10.12 -19.34
C PRO A 492 41.82 10.65 -17.96
N PHE A 493 42.18 9.96 -16.88
CA PHE A 493 41.64 10.28 -15.55
C PHE A 493 42.15 11.60 -14.96
N ILE A 494 43.24 12.14 -15.50
CA ILE A 494 43.79 13.46 -15.16
C ILE A 494 42.73 14.59 -15.31
N ASN A 495 41.77 14.43 -16.24
CA ASN A 495 40.74 15.45 -16.48
C ASN A 495 39.30 14.96 -16.28
N THR A 496 39.07 13.65 -16.12
CA THR A 496 37.74 13.09 -15.86
C THR A 496 37.50 12.73 -14.40
N GLN A 497 38.56 12.54 -13.61
CA GLN A 497 38.50 12.37 -12.17
C GLN A 497 39.07 13.62 -11.50
N THR A 498 38.21 14.58 -11.17
CA THR A 498 38.59 15.90 -10.64
C THR A 498 37.85 16.24 -9.34
N ASN A 499 37.21 15.27 -8.71
CA ASN A 499 36.48 15.46 -7.47
C ASN A 499 37.42 15.71 -6.29
N ALA A 500 37.11 16.73 -5.50
CA ALA A 500 37.91 17.10 -4.35
C ALA A 500 37.08 17.11 -3.06
N VAL A 501 37.72 16.69 -1.98
CA VAL A 501 37.25 16.82 -0.60
C VAL A 501 38.26 17.70 0.13
N SER A 502 37.87 18.93 0.44
CA SER A 502 38.72 19.87 1.19
C SER A 502 38.06 20.24 2.50
N ILE A 503 38.74 19.98 3.62
CA ILE A 503 38.21 20.16 4.97
C ILE A 503 39.17 21.05 5.77
N THR A 504 38.63 22.00 6.52
CA THR A 504 39.34 22.81 7.52
C THR A 504 38.53 22.81 8.80
N SER A 505 39.00 22.11 9.85
CA SER A 505 38.23 21.93 11.09
C SER A 505 39.04 21.48 12.31
N ALA A 506 39.20 22.39 13.29
CA ALA A 506 39.76 22.08 14.61
C ALA A 506 38.90 21.17 15.52
N ILE A 507 37.72 20.71 15.08
CA ILE A 507 36.84 19.88 15.94
C ILE A 507 36.46 18.52 15.37
N LEU A 508 36.72 18.27 14.08
CA LEU A 508 36.40 16.99 13.47
C LEU A 508 37.23 15.90 14.16
N THR A 509 36.58 14.83 14.61
CA THR A 509 37.23 13.71 15.29
C THR A 509 37.41 12.52 14.38
N ASP A 510 36.49 12.32 13.45
CA ASP A 510 36.41 11.14 12.59
C ASP A 510 36.28 11.54 11.12
N LEU A 511 37.22 11.08 10.29
CA LEU A 511 37.20 11.26 8.84
C LEU A 511 37.35 9.91 8.14
N THR A 512 36.35 9.53 7.36
CA THR A 512 36.40 8.35 6.48
C THR A 512 36.25 8.78 5.04
N ILE A 513 37.21 8.40 4.19
CA ILE A 513 37.15 8.59 2.74
C ILE A 513 37.26 7.22 2.04
N GLY A 514 36.37 6.96 1.08
CA GLY A 514 36.41 5.74 0.28
C GLY A 514 36.13 6.00 -1.20
N GLY A 515 36.18 4.93 -2.00
CA GLY A 515 35.92 4.99 -3.43
C GLY A 515 37.04 5.72 -4.19
N THR A 516 36.70 6.46 -5.25
CA THR A 516 37.69 7.19 -6.06
C THR A 516 37.57 8.69 -5.87
N VAL A 517 38.60 9.32 -5.30
CA VAL A 517 38.65 10.77 -5.05
C VAL A 517 39.98 11.35 -5.53
N ASP A 518 39.93 12.37 -6.37
CA ASP A 518 41.14 12.97 -6.93
C ASP A 518 41.99 13.67 -5.87
N ASN A 519 41.36 14.51 -5.05
CA ASN A 519 42.05 15.28 -4.02
C ASN A 519 41.34 15.24 -2.67
N VAL A 520 42.06 14.82 -1.63
CA VAL A 520 41.63 14.85 -0.24
C VAL A 520 42.60 15.71 0.54
N SER A 521 42.10 16.82 1.08
CA SER A 521 42.89 17.72 1.93
C SER A 521 42.18 18.00 3.24
N PHE A 522 42.88 17.84 4.36
CA PHE A 522 42.38 18.18 5.68
C PHE A 522 43.40 19.04 6.45
N HIS A 523 42.99 20.27 6.75
CA HIS A 523 43.76 21.29 7.44
C HIS A 523 43.18 21.59 8.83
N ASP A 524 44.00 22.17 9.71
CA ASP A 524 43.60 22.52 11.08
C ASP A 524 43.01 21.31 11.83
N ALA A 525 43.56 20.11 11.62
CA ALA A 525 42.99 18.85 12.08
C ALA A 525 43.21 18.59 13.59
N ALA A 526 43.16 19.61 14.43
CA ALA A 526 43.63 19.58 15.81
C ALA A 526 42.98 18.53 16.71
N LYS A 527 41.76 18.06 16.37
CA LYS A 527 41.01 17.03 17.11
C LYS A 527 40.83 15.70 16.36
N LEU A 528 41.41 15.56 15.16
CA LEU A 528 41.31 14.33 14.39
C LEU A 528 41.91 13.16 15.17
N ALA A 529 41.08 12.18 15.53
CA ALA A 529 41.48 11.00 16.28
C ALA A 529 41.46 9.75 15.40
N ASN A 530 40.47 9.64 14.51
CA ASN A 530 40.26 8.51 13.64
C ASN A 530 40.26 8.96 12.18
N LEU A 531 41.12 8.35 11.38
CA LEU A 531 41.26 8.61 9.95
C LEU A 531 41.32 7.28 9.22
N THR A 532 40.41 7.08 8.28
CA THR A 532 40.36 5.88 7.44
C THR A 532 40.23 6.28 5.98
N THR A 533 41.08 5.71 5.14
CA THR A 533 41.03 5.86 3.68
C THR A 533 40.97 4.49 3.00
N SER A 534 40.27 4.40 1.88
CA SER A 534 40.15 3.18 1.06
C SER A 534 39.88 3.55 -0.40
N GLY A 535 40.00 2.58 -1.31
CA GLY A 535 39.77 2.80 -2.74
C GLY A 535 40.97 3.46 -3.41
N PHE A 536 40.75 4.52 -4.18
CA PHE A 536 41.77 5.17 -5.00
C PHE A 536 41.80 6.67 -4.73
N ILE A 537 42.93 7.19 -4.26
CA ILE A 537 43.15 8.61 -3.98
C ILE A 537 44.47 9.04 -4.61
N ARG A 538 44.45 10.12 -5.40
CA ARG A 538 45.67 10.65 -6.00
C ARG A 538 46.38 11.63 -5.08
N HIS A 539 45.68 12.62 -4.55
CA HIS A 539 46.25 13.61 -3.64
C HIS A 539 45.67 13.43 -2.25
N PHE A 540 46.52 13.17 -1.27
CA PHE A 540 46.17 13.02 0.14
C PHE A 540 47.04 13.92 1.01
N ASP A 541 46.45 14.90 1.68
CA ASP A 541 47.15 15.91 2.49
C ASP A 541 46.46 16.12 3.85
N VAL A 542 47.16 15.79 4.93
CA VAL A 542 46.69 16.03 6.31
C VAL A 542 47.69 16.90 7.06
N ARG A 543 47.18 18.00 7.63
CA ARG A 543 47.98 18.99 8.37
C ARG A 543 47.37 19.31 9.73
N ASP A 544 48.25 19.59 10.70
CA ASP A 544 47.90 20.02 12.05
C ASP A 544 47.07 18.99 12.83
N ALA A 545 47.29 17.70 12.56
CA ALA A 545 46.61 16.58 13.21
C ALA A 545 47.21 16.29 14.61
N ALA A 546 47.14 17.26 15.52
CA ALA A 546 47.89 17.24 16.78
C ALA A 546 47.59 16.06 17.73
N VAL A 547 46.42 15.41 17.60
CA VAL A 547 45.99 14.34 18.52
C VAL A 547 45.92 12.95 17.89
N ILE A 548 46.05 12.82 16.58
CA ILE A 548 45.99 11.52 15.89
C ILE A 548 47.13 10.62 16.38
N THR A 549 46.84 9.35 16.64
CA THR A 549 47.85 8.37 17.13
C THR A 549 48.20 7.31 16.10
N SER A 550 47.24 6.98 15.23
CA SER A 550 47.36 6.10 14.08
C SER A 550 46.41 6.57 12.98
N ALA A 551 46.73 6.27 11.72
CA ALA A 551 45.85 6.47 10.58
C ALA A 551 45.74 5.16 9.80
N ASP A 552 44.54 4.82 9.35
CA ASP A 552 44.28 3.67 8.48
C ASP A 552 44.33 4.13 7.02
N ILE A 553 45.41 3.77 6.33
CA ILE A 553 45.76 4.28 5.01
C ILE A 553 45.65 3.15 3.98
N GLY A 554 44.41 2.80 3.64
CA GLY A 554 44.07 1.67 2.77
C GLY A 554 43.78 2.03 1.32
N HIS A 555 44.02 3.28 0.89
CA HIS A 555 43.83 3.68 -0.50
C HIS A 555 45.06 3.37 -1.37
N ASP A 556 44.81 3.22 -2.66
CA ASP A 556 45.78 3.07 -3.75
C ASP A 556 45.79 4.34 -4.63
N HIS A 557 46.71 4.45 -5.58
CA HIS A 557 46.77 5.51 -6.58
C HIS A 557 45.71 5.34 -7.68
N ILE A 558 45.32 6.44 -8.33
CA ILE A 558 44.37 6.41 -9.45
C ILE A 558 45.13 6.09 -10.74
N GLU A 559 45.13 4.82 -11.11
CA GLU A 559 45.77 4.29 -12.33
C GLU A 559 45.44 5.12 -13.58
N GLY A 560 46.47 5.58 -14.29
CA GLY A 560 46.33 6.44 -15.47
C GLY A 560 46.08 7.92 -15.19
N SER A 561 46.21 8.36 -13.93
CA SER A 561 46.24 9.77 -13.52
C SER A 561 47.67 10.29 -13.31
N ASP A 562 47.81 11.53 -12.82
CA ASP A 562 49.10 12.10 -12.41
C ASP A 562 49.63 11.37 -11.16
N ALA A 563 50.92 11.53 -10.87
CA ALA A 563 51.57 10.94 -9.70
C ALA A 563 50.84 11.23 -8.37
N ALA A 564 50.84 10.26 -7.45
CA ALA A 564 50.26 10.46 -6.13
C ALA A 564 51.02 11.49 -5.30
N PHE A 565 50.28 12.27 -4.52
CA PHE A 565 50.79 13.17 -3.50
C PHE A 565 50.33 12.67 -2.13
N PHE A 566 51.27 12.50 -1.19
CA PHE A 566 50.99 11.98 0.14
C PHE A 566 51.66 12.84 1.21
N ARG A 567 50.89 13.45 2.10
CA ARG A 567 51.42 14.32 3.14
C ARG A 567 50.78 14.08 4.51
N PHE A 568 51.64 14.00 5.51
CA PHE A 568 51.33 14.24 6.91
C PHE A 568 52.28 15.29 7.47
N SER A 569 51.73 16.34 8.08
CA SER A 569 52.55 17.34 8.75
C SER A 569 51.95 17.81 10.08
N ASN A 570 52.81 18.11 11.05
CA ASN A 570 52.43 18.61 12.38
C ASN A 570 51.44 17.67 13.10
N ALA A 571 51.77 16.37 13.14
CA ALA A 571 50.99 15.34 13.83
C ALA A 571 51.77 14.81 15.03
N ALA A 572 51.85 15.62 16.09
CA ALA A 572 52.73 15.41 17.24
C ALA A 572 52.54 14.09 18.02
N LYS A 573 51.43 13.38 17.81
CA LYS A 573 51.12 12.10 18.49
C LYS A 573 51.09 10.89 17.57
N LEU A 574 51.25 11.07 16.25
CA LEU A 574 51.19 9.97 15.30
C LEU A 574 52.38 9.03 15.54
N THR A 575 52.09 7.74 15.75
CA THR A 575 53.10 6.74 16.13
C THR A 575 53.60 5.91 14.96
N SER A 576 52.79 5.77 13.91
CA SER A 576 53.13 4.97 12.74
C SER A 576 52.50 5.52 11.46
N ILE A 577 53.21 5.35 10.34
CA ILE A 577 52.66 5.51 8.99
C ILE A 577 52.90 4.21 8.24
N ALA A 578 51.81 3.57 7.80
CA ALA A 578 51.87 2.28 7.11
C ALA A 578 50.74 2.15 6.07
N PRO A 579 50.86 2.78 4.89
CA PRO A 579 49.93 2.55 3.79
C PRO A 579 49.95 1.09 3.36
N THR A 580 48.77 0.53 3.07
CA THR A 580 48.66 -0.89 2.71
C THR A 580 48.53 -1.14 1.21
N ALA A 581 48.12 -0.12 0.45
CA ALA A 581 47.89 -0.22 -0.99
C ALA A 581 48.52 0.93 -1.80
N LEU A 582 48.85 2.06 -1.17
CA LEU A 582 49.36 3.24 -1.86
C LEU A 582 50.65 2.94 -2.63
N ASP A 583 50.63 3.19 -3.94
CA ASP A 583 51.76 3.09 -4.85
C ASP A 583 51.85 4.33 -5.76
N GLU A 584 52.78 4.36 -6.73
CA GLU A 584 52.97 5.46 -7.70
C GLU A 584 53.05 6.87 -7.07
N VAL A 585 53.74 6.97 -5.93
CA VAL A 585 53.88 8.25 -5.21
C VAL A 585 54.95 9.12 -5.85
N GLY A 586 54.53 10.29 -6.37
CA GLY A 586 55.43 11.32 -6.88
C GLY A 586 55.99 12.21 -5.79
N HIS A 587 55.15 12.57 -4.82
CA HIS A 587 55.51 13.51 -3.76
C HIS A 587 55.08 12.97 -2.40
N MET A 588 56.06 12.79 -1.50
CA MET A 588 55.80 12.43 -0.12
C MET A 588 56.39 13.47 0.83
N VAL A 589 55.58 13.91 1.79
CA VAL A 589 55.98 14.89 2.81
C VAL A 589 55.57 14.40 4.19
N LEU A 590 56.54 13.98 4.99
CA LEU A 590 56.38 13.53 6.37
C LEU A 590 57.20 14.42 7.30
N THR A 591 56.56 15.45 7.88
CA THR A 591 57.29 16.48 8.66
C THR A 591 56.65 16.74 10.02
N ASP A 592 57.47 16.99 11.03
CA ASP A 592 57.01 17.31 12.40
C ASP A 592 56.14 16.19 12.99
N LEU A 593 56.72 14.98 13.02
CA LEU A 593 56.12 13.74 13.51
C LEU A 593 56.96 13.15 14.67
N PRO A 594 57.19 13.89 15.77
CA PRO A 594 58.18 13.54 16.81
C PRO A 594 57.92 12.24 17.56
N LYS A 595 56.71 11.67 17.48
CA LYS A 595 56.35 10.39 18.11
C LYS A 595 56.25 9.22 17.14
N MET A 596 56.54 9.44 15.85
CA MET A 596 56.48 8.39 14.84
C MET A 596 57.68 7.46 15.01
N THR A 597 57.45 6.27 15.57
CA THR A 597 58.50 5.27 15.83
C THR A 597 58.48 4.11 14.82
N SER A 598 57.52 4.08 13.91
CA SER A 598 57.48 3.09 12.83
C SER A 598 57.04 3.71 11.50
N LEU A 599 57.68 3.26 10.42
CA LEU A 599 57.38 3.64 9.05
C LEU A 599 57.40 2.39 8.19
N ASN A 600 56.30 2.11 7.50
CA ASN A 600 56.22 1.02 6.54
C ASN A 600 55.68 1.52 5.21
N LEU A 601 56.57 1.68 4.24
CA LEU A 601 56.24 2.09 2.87
C LEU A 601 56.29 0.91 1.88
N GLY A 602 56.16 -0.32 2.38
CA GLY A 602 56.31 -1.54 1.58
C GLY A 602 55.28 -1.72 0.47
N SER A 603 54.17 -0.98 0.47
CA SER A 603 53.22 -0.93 -0.65
C SER A 603 53.75 -0.15 -1.86
N MET A 604 54.69 0.78 -1.64
CA MET A 604 55.20 1.68 -2.67
C MET A 604 56.35 1.02 -3.44
N VAL A 605 56.00 0.30 -4.51
CA VAL A 605 56.91 -0.56 -5.28
C VAL A 605 56.98 -0.19 -6.76
N THR A 606 56.27 0.84 -7.20
CA THR A 606 56.36 1.43 -8.54
C THR A 606 56.58 2.93 -8.46
N LEU A 607 57.18 3.48 -9.53
CA LEU A 607 57.27 4.93 -9.73
C LEU A 607 56.29 5.34 -10.83
N PRO A 608 55.69 6.53 -10.74
CA PRO A 608 54.98 7.12 -11.87
C PRO A 608 55.83 7.11 -13.14
N ILE A 609 55.17 7.05 -14.31
CA ILE A 609 55.86 7.00 -15.61
C ILE A 609 56.59 8.32 -15.90
N LEU A 610 56.02 9.46 -15.50
CA LEU A 610 56.53 10.81 -15.73
C LEU A 610 56.36 11.65 -14.46
N GLY A 611 57.34 12.51 -14.18
CA GLY A 611 57.25 13.46 -13.07
C GLY A 611 58.59 13.77 -12.42
N THR A 612 58.55 14.66 -11.43
CA THR A 612 59.63 14.84 -10.46
C THR A 612 59.25 14.08 -9.20
N TYR A 613 60.17 13.29 -8.68
CA TYR A 613 59.93 12.49 -7.48
C TYR A 613 60.60 13.16 -6.29
N THR A 614 59.81 13.58 -5.31
CA THR A 614 60.31 14.24 -4.10
C THR A 614 59.85 13.52 -2.85
N LEU A 615 60.82 13.04 -2.08
CA LEU A 615 60.60 12.53 -0.73
C LEU A 615 61.18 13.52 0.27
N THR A 616 60.35 14.02 1.18
CA THR A 616 60.76 14.87 2.30
C THR A 616 60.34 14.22 3.61
N ILE A 617 61.32 13.80 4.40
CA ILE A 617 61.11 13.29 5.76
C ILE A 617 61.94 14.16 6.71
N SER A 618 61.32 14.72 7.75
CA SER A 618 62.01 15.55 8.73
C SER A 618 61.33 15.56 10.11
N ASN A 619 62.12 15.80 11.16
CA ASN A 619 61.66 15.94 12.55
C ASN A 619 60.75 14.77 13.00
N THR A 620 61.26 13.54 12.94
CA THR A 620 60.48 12.34 13.27
C THR A 620 61.02 11.58 14.47
N GLY A 621 60.18 10.76 15.12
CA GLY A 621 60.60 9.90 16.22
C GLY A 621 61.34 8.61 15.80
N LEU A 622 61.72 8.46 14.53
CA LEU A 622 62.34 7.23 14.04
C LEU A 622 63.71 7.05 14.67
N SER A 623 64.08 5.79 14.90
CA SER A 623 65.36 5.41 15.48
C SER A 623 66.11 4.47 14.54
N GLY A 624 67.43 4.45 14.66
CA GLY A 624 68.28 3.59 13.86
C GLY A 624 69.65 3.43 14.51
N SER A 625 70.42 2.46 14.02
CA SER A 625 71.83 2.32 14.40
C SER A 625 72.73 2.71 13.24
N TYR A 626 73.88 3.32 13.53
CA TYR A 626 74.90 3.59 12.52
C TYR A 626 76.10 2.66 12.76
N GLY A 627 76.43 1.86 11.75
CA GLY A 627 77.62 1.02 11.75
C GLY A 627 78.79 1.77 11.13
N ILE A 628 79.94 1.76 11.81
CA ILE A 628 81.19 2.40 11.35
C ILE A 628 82.06 1.37 10.63
N ALA A 629 82.62 1.74 9.49
CA ALA A 629 83.49 0.93 8.65
C ALA A 629 84.78 0.53 9.39
N SER A 630 85.25 -0.68 9.13
CA SER A 630 86.53 -1.20 9.62
C SER A 630 87.33 -1.81 8.47
N GLU A 631 88.65 -1.58 8.48
CA GLU A 631 89.56 -2.13 7.46
C GLU A 631 89.70 -3.65 7.61
N ALA A 632 89.81 -4.36 6.48
CA ALA A 632 90.12 -5.79 6.50
C ALA A 632 91.51 -6.02 7.10
N THR A 633 91.60 -6.95 8.06
CA THR A 633 92.87 -7.45 8.57
C THR A 633 93.08 -8.89 8.10
N THR A 634 94.23 -9.50 8.39
CA THR A 634 94.47 -10.93 8.09
C THR A 634 93.53 -11.89 8.84
N THR A 635 92.73 -11.38 9.79
CA THR A 635 91.81 -12.15 10.64
C THR A 635 90.40 -11.54 10.73
N THR A 636 90.08 -10.51 9.94
CA THR A 636 88.83 -9.72 10.05
C THR A 636 88.35 -9.30 8.67
N GLN A 637 87.07 -9.52 8.35
CA GLN A 637 86.46 -9.04 7.10
C GLN A 637 86.17 -7.52 7.19
N ALA A 638 86.32 -6.80 6.07
CA ALA A 638 85.99 -5.37 6.01
C ALA A 638 84.49 -5.12 6.23
N TYR A 639 84.16 -4.07 6.99
CA TYR A 639 82.79 -3.60 7.21
C TYR A 639 82.55 -2.29 6.46
N THR A 640 81.36 -2.11 5.86
CA THR A 640 80.98 -0.86 5.18
C THR A 640 79.98 -0.08 6.03
N ASP A 641 80.06 1.25 6.02
CA ASP A 641 79.09 2.10 6.71
C ASP A 641 77.66 1.83 6.23
N LYS A 642 76.75 1.66 7.19
CA LYS A 642 75.32 1.47 6.95
C LYS A 642 74.48 2.10 8.06
N ILE A 643 73.29 2.54 7.67
CA ILE A 643 72.19 2.88 8.56
C ILE A 643 71.33 1.63 8.73
N TYR A 644 71.23 1.14 9.96
CA TYR A 644 70.43 -0.01 10.36
C TYR A 644 69.08 0.48 10.89
N SER A 645 68.03 0.32 10.10
CA SER A 645 66.66 0.69 10.47
C SER A 645 65.68 -0.07 9.58
N ASP A 646 64.88 -0.96 10.16
CA ASP A 646 63.88 -1.71 9.40
C ASP A 646 62.81 -0.80 8.80
N ASP A 647 62.48 0.30 9.48
CA ASP A 647 61.54 1.30 9.00
C ASP A 647 62.08 2.04 7.77
N LEU A 648 63.31 2.56 7.83
CA LEU A 648 63.92 3.26 6.69
C LEU A 648 64.28 2.31 5.54
N MET A 649 64.48 1.01 5.82
CA MET A 649 64.65 0.00 4.78
C MET A 649 63.45 -0.12 3.85
N THR A 650 62.25 0.29 4.29
CA THR A 650 61.06 0.32 3.44
C THR A 650 61.13 1.37 2.33
N LEU A 651 62.09 2.31 2.37
CA LEU A 651 62.38 3.25 1.28
C LEU A 651 63.19 2.63 0.13
N LYS A 652 63.85 1.50 0.38
CA LYS A 652 64.78 0.89 -0.58
C LYS A 652 64.14 0.56 -1.94
N PRO A 653 62.90 0.03 -2.05
CA PRO A 653 62.25 -0.20 -3.33
C PRO A 653 62.15 1.09 -4.17
N LEU A 654 61.60 2.16 -3.58
CA LEU A 654 61.49 3.48 -4.20
C LEU A 654 62.85 4.03 -4.64
N MET A 655 63.84 3.96 -3.76
CA MET A 655 65.19 4.42 -4.06
C MET A 655 65.87 3.61 -5.17
N THR A 656 65.61 2.31 -5.24
CA THR A 656 66.15 1.45 -6.31
C THR A 656 65.53 1.78 -7.65
N LEU A 657 64.20 1.92 -7.70
CA LEU A 657 63.49 2.34 -8.92
C LEU A 657 63.96 3.71 -9.39
N ALA A 658 64.18 4.62 -8.46
CA ALA A 658 64.68 5.95 -8.73
C ALA A 658 66.11 5.98 -9.29
N THR A 659 67.01 5.07 -8.90
CA THR A 659 68.35 5.00 -9.51
C THR A 659 68.33 4.66 -10.99
N ALA A 660 67.22 4.08 -11.49
CA ALA A 660 67.01 3.86 -12.92
C ALA A 660 66.40 5.10 -13.64
N SER A 661 66.04 6.16 -12.90
CA SER A 661 65.41 7.39 -13.37
C SER A 661 66.32 8.61 -13.15
N SER A 662 66.36 9.55 -14.09
CA SER A 662 67.26 10.72 -14.02
C SER A 662 66.67 11.95 -13.30
N ALA A 663 65.49 11.84 -12.66
CA ALA A 663 64.72 12.99 -12.15
C ALA A 663 64.16 12.80 -10.72
N VAL A 664 64.99 12.37 -9.77
CA VAL A 664 64.56 12.08 -8.39
C VAL A 664 65.34 12.92 -7.39
N THR A 665 64.64 13.53 -6.43
CA THR A 665 65.24 14.32 -5.33
C THR A 665 64.83 13.73 -3.98
N TYR A 666 65.83 13.34 -3.19
CA TYR A 666 65.66 12.90 -1.82
C TYR A 666 66.07 13.99 -0.86
N VAL A 667 65.14 14.47 -0.04
CA VAL A 667 65.38 15.47 0.98
C VAL A 667 65.16 14.84 2.34
N PHE A 668 66.26 14.47 3.00
CA PHE A 668 66.25 14.05 4.40
C PHE A 668 66.83 15.21 5.21
N GLU A 669 65.98 15.99 5.85
CA GLU A 669 66.36 17.20 6.58
C GLU A 669 65.94 17.12 8.05
N GLY A 670 66.66 17.81 8.94
CA GLY A 670 66.36 17.82 10.37
C GLY A 670 66.56 16.45 11.05
N ASP A 671 65.82 16.23 12.14
CA ASP A 671 66.01 15.07 13.02
C ASP A 671 65.25 13.85 12.48
N VAL A 672 65.61 13.38 11.27
CA VAL A 672 64.98 12.20 10.64
C VAL A 672 65.14 10.97 11.54
N ILE A 673 66.34 10.79 12.11
CA ILE A 673 66.61 9.80 13.16
C ILE A 673 66.92 10.56 14.43
N THR A 674 66.10 10.39 15.48
CA THR A 674 66.21 11.13 16.76
C THR A 674 67.03 10.42 17.82
N SER A 675 67.40 9.16 17.59
CA SER A 675 68.28 8.38 18.46
C SER A 675 69.14 7.46 17.59
N VAL A 676 70.45 7.68 17.61
CA VAL A 676 71.42 6.88 16.86
C VAL A 676 72.21 6.03 17.84
N THR A 677 72.02 4.71 17.78
CA THR A 677 72.95 3.81 18.48
C THR A 677 74.14 3.57 17.57
N THR A 678 75.33 3.99 17.97
CA THR A 678 76.54 3.62 17.22
C THR A 678 77.03 2.27 17.69
N ARG A 679 77.19 1.35 16.74
CA ARG A 679 77.79 0.04 16.98
C ARG A 679 79.09 -0.06 16.20
N THR A 680 80.16 -0.37 16.91
CA THR A 680 81.39 -0.89 16.28
C THR A 680 81.24 -2.39 16.15
N PHE A 681 81.42 -2.93 14.95
CA PHE A 681 81.39 -4.38 14.74
C PHE A 681 82.82 -4.92 14.84
N ASP A 682 82.98 -6.03 15.56
CA ASP A 682 84.26 -6.74 15.61
C ASP A 682 84.45 -7.63 14.37
N ALA A 683 85.54 -8.40 14.38
CA ALA A 683 86.02 -9.17 13.25
C ALA A 683 85.08 -10.25 12.71
N ASP A 684 84.13 -10.70 13.54
CA ASP A 684 83.19 -11.77 13.23
C ASP A 684 81.78 -11.22 12.90
N GLY A 685 81.66 -9.89 12.73
CA GLY A 685 80.37 -9.22 12.56
C GLY A 685 79.55 -9.15 13.85
N VAL A 686 80.18 -9.41 15.01
CA VAL A 686 79.53 -9.37 16.32
C VAL A 686 79.62 -7.93 16.85
N PRO A 687 78.54 -7.36 17.39
CA PRO A 687 78.53 -5.99 17.90
C PRO A 687 79.43 -5.84 19.13
N SER A 688 80.50 -5.06 19.01
CA SER A 688 81.40 -4.64 20.08
C SER A 688 80.91 -3.30 20.64
N ALA A 689 80.35 -3.32 21.85
CA ALA A 689 79.90 -2.16 22.65
C ALA A 689 78.97 -1.15 21.93
N SER A 690 77.70 -1.13 22.32
CA SER A 690 76.77 -0.07 21.91
C SER A 690 77.01 1.20 22.76
N SER A 691 77.18 2.35 22.11
CA SER A 691 76.95 3.65 22.76
C SER A 691 75.68 4.27 22.19
N LEU A 692 74.74 4.61 23.08
CA LEU A 692 73.54 5.36 22.71
C LEU A 692 73.91 6.84 22.61
N ASP A 693 73.68 7.43 21.44
CA ASP A 693 73.83 8.86 21.20
C ASP A 693 72.45 9.43 20.85
N THR A 694 72.04 10.51 21.53
CA THR A 694 70.79 11.22 21.24
C THR A 694 70.96 12.24 20.12
N ASN A 695 72.14 12.30 19.50
CA ASN A 695 72.37 13.12 18.32
C ASN A 695 71.61 12.58 17.10
N THR A 696 71.35 13.49 16.18
CA THR A 696 70.59 13.23 14.96
C THR A 696 71.48 12.57 13.93
N LEU A 697 70.91 11.86 12.94
CA LEU A 697 71.70 11.27 11.86
C LEU A 697 72.58 12.32 11.16
N ASP A 698 72.03 13.49 10.86
CA ASP A 698 72.74 14.59 10.21
C ASP A 698 73.88 15.14 11.11
N SER A 699 73.60 15.40 12.39
CA SER A 699 74.62 15.81 13.35
C SER A 699 75.75 14.79 13.49
N ARG A 700 75.41 13.49 13.45
CA ARG A 700 76.39 12.41 13.52
C ARG A 700 77.25 12.30 12.27
N LEU A 701 76.66 12.39 11.08
CA LEU A 701 77.38 12.39 9.81
C LEU A 701 78.33 13.58 9.71
N GLN A 702 77.88 14.78 10.12
CA GLN A 702 78.71 15.98 10.18
C GLN A 702 79.85 15.86 11.20
N GLY A 703 79.60 15.28 12.37
CA GLY A 703 80.59 15.08 13.44
C GLY A 703 81.71 14.09 13.10
N LEU A 704 81.46 13.14 12.19
CA LEU A 704 82.47 12.19 11.70
C LEU A 704 83.35 12.80 10.60
N GLY A 705 82.89 13.86 9.93
CA GLY A 705 83.55 14.49 8.79
C GLY A 705 83.43 13.66 7.50
N ASN A 706 83.16 14.31 6.36
CA ASN A 706 82.92 13.67 5.05
C ASN A 706 84.06 12.76 4.54
N THR A 707 85.24 12.75 5.18
CA THR A 707 86.36 11.87 4.86
C THR A 707 86.35 10.53 5.62
N ALA A 708 85.53 10.39 6.66
CA ALA A 708 85.49 9.19 7.52
C ALA A 708 84.21 8.34 7.38
N SER A 709 83.17 8.85 6.72
CA SER A 709 81.93 8.12 6.42
C SER A 709 81.79 7.93 4.91
N ALA A 710 81.47 6.70 4.50
CA ALA A 710 81.18 6.32 3.11
C ALA A 710 79.70 6.50 2.71
N ILE A 711 78.84 6.98 3.61
CA ILE A 711 77.44 7.31 3.28
C ILE A 711 77.40 8.51 2.35
N THR A 712 76.71 8.38 1.22
CA THR A 712 76.59 9.47 0.25
C THR A 712 75.62 10.54 0.74
N THR A 713 75.86 11.79 0.37
CA THR A 713 74.89 12.88 0.52
C THR A 713 74.47 13.36 -0.88
N PRO A 714 73.20 13.18 -1.30
CA PRO A 714 72.08 12.57 -0.56
C PRO A 714 72.26 11.06 -0.33
N VAL A 715 71.59 10.54 0.71
CA VAL A 715 71.62 9.11 1.10
C VAL A 715 71.10 8.24 -0.05
N SER A 716 71.80 7.15 -0.35
CA SER A 716 71.46 6.20 -1.42
C SER A 716 70.78 4.93 -0.90
N ASN A 717 70.16 4.15 -1.79
CA ASN A 717 69.56 2.85 -1.44
C ASN A 717 70.57 1.84 -0.89
N LEU A 718 71.86 2.02 -1.19
CA LEU A 718 72.94 1.18 -0.71
C LEU A 718 73.32 1.50 0.73
N ASP A 719 72.92 2.64 1.28
CA ASP A 719 73.33 3.10 2.61
C ASP A 719 72.48 2.50 3.74
N PHE A 720 71.36 1.84 3.43
CA PHE A 720 70.48 1.21 4.41
C PHE A 720 70.69 -0.31 4.52
N ALA A 721 70.56 -0.85 5.73
CA ALA A 721 70.56 -2.28 6.03
C ALA A 721 69.47 -2.65 7.07
N HIS A 722 69.01 -3.90 7.04
CA HIS A 722 68.14 -4.45 8.08
C HIS A 722 68.87 -4.53 9.42
N VAL A 723 68.13 -4.32 10.52
CA VAL A 723 68.69 -4.57 11.85
C VAL A 723 68.99 -6.07 11.94
N ALA A 724 70.25 -6.44 12.19
CA ALA A 724 70.61 -7.84 12.35
C ALA A 724 69.80 -8.43 13.52
N ALA A 725 69.17 -9.59 13.30
CA ALA A 725 68.57 -10.34 14.39
C ALA A 725 69.67 -10.64 15.42
N GLU A 726 69.46 -10.20 16.67
CA GLU A 726 70.37 -10.52 17.78
C GLU A 726 70.45 -12.03 18.06
#